data_AF-A0A662XUI9-F1
#
_entry.id   AF-A0A662XUI9-F1
#
_cell.length_a   1.000
_cell.length_b   1.000
_cell.length_c   1.000
_cell.angle_alpha   90.00
_cell.angle_beta   90.00
_cell.angle_gamma   90.00
#
_symmetry.space_group_name_H-M   'P 1'
#
loop_
_entity.id
_entity.type
_entity.pdbx_description
1 polymer ?
#
loop_
_entity_poly.entity_id
_entity_poly.type
_entity_poly.pdbx_seq_one_letter_code
_entity_poly.pdbx_strand_id
1 'polypeptide(L)'
;MVASASLEGRVFERFHRFQQLPMAMQAQVDELKSFLVSSDVFTPHYVDWSSRNVVSVKGDVLMRKIFQKLSNRTHGTTHERAEQFCDALVLGGFISPLREYDPSFATKLEGFADNKALFVLTESKAKTSPSVWDVREGAVQAGAVRLAAQSYSAKAKKRLGWSSFVSYAVVNARLKCLLLFDSDHAQQCSRTMDLSETTVRMMEDGEHSFGLRVSSAGQSVTIFLPSEKQQSKWSDALVDAGAHREKDQPEDAVTSRLRYDTMVMDVALQGRAFERRRQFEKLSLAKQQQTADIYDFVVKSDVFKSQRVYWSPTNVVCVRGDVLMRKIFQRLSNGLTATTQEHADEFFDALVLSGFASPLRERDAINAKKLEGFADDKGFFVPTDSQLNGRANLNTASVWEVRDGAVQAGTVVKPAKSYAAYAKKRMGYAALDVSCYAVANEKHKCLYFFESDHALQFSSKMDLSMEATVQFEETLAFGIRVTSTAGSVVFSVESKELQDAWLNSIINAGAQYREAFNLAAETVKSLYDLKDFDMAGKEVSMEKYRGKVVLVVNVSTLCALTPINYPQLAKLDAKYRDQGLEILAFPCNQFAGQEPGTHEEILKFVKKYNCQFQFFEKHDVNGAGARPVFTYLKAQLPGAFGNFIKWNFTKFLVDRNGQPYRRYAPKDGPLSFEEDIKALLEQTQSAL
;
A
#
# COMPACT_ATOMS: atom_id res chain seq x y z
N MET A 1 2.94 -25.30 -16.76
CA MET A 1 2.15 -24.07 -16.92
C MET A 1 2.75 -23.02 -15.99
N VAL A 2 3.13 -21.87 -16.53
CA VAL A 2 3.62 -20.70 -15.78
C VAL A 2 2.52 -20.27 -14.82
N ALA A 3 2.82 -19.89 -13.56
CA ALA A 3 1.86 -19.19 -12.72
C ALA A 3 1.36 -18.02 -13.56
N SER A 4 0.09 -18.03 -13.95
CA SER A 4 -0.42 -16.93 -14.74
C SER A 4 -0.23 -15.68 -13.90
N ALA A 5 0.23 -14.58 -14.51
CA ALA A 5 0.41 -13.28 -13.85
C ALA A 5 -0.93 -12.69 -13.30
N SER A 6 -1.96 -13.52 -13.24
CA SER A 6 -3.34 -13.28 -12.84
C SER A 6 -3.67 -13.88 -11.48
N LEU A 7 -2.86 -14.81 -10.95
CA LEU A 7 -3.11 -15.47 -9.66
C LEU A 7 -2.08 -15.00 -8.62
N GLU A 8 -2.30 -13.82 -8.04
CA GLU A 8 -1.45 -13.22 -7.01
C GLU A 8 -1.84 -13.72 -5.61
N GLY A 9 -0.91 -13.90 -4.68
CA GLY A 9 -1.20 -14.25 -3.27
C GLY A 9 -0.51 -15.54 -2.80
N ARG A 10 -0.26 -15.65 -1.49
CA ARG A 10 0.58 -16.72 -0.91
C ARG A 10 0.11 -18.13 -1.27
N VAL A 11 -1.20 -18.38 -1.29
CA VAL A 11 -1.73 -19.71 -1.63
C VAL A 11 -1.41 -20.10 -3.08
N PHE A 12 -1.60 -19.18 -4.03
CA PHE A 12 -1.34 -19.46 -5.44
C PHE A 12 0.16 -19.54 -5.74
N GLU A 13 0.97 -18.71 -5.09
CA GLU A 13 2.43 -18.78 -5.18
C GLU A 13 2.98 -20.11 -4.65
N ARG A 14 2.47 -20.57 -3.51
CA ARG A 14 2.82 -21.89 -2.95
C ARG A 14 2.36 -23.03 -3.82
N PHE A 15 1.12 -22.98 -4.29
CA PHE A 15 0.58 -24.00 -5.17
C PHE A 15 1.37 -24.07 -6.47
N HIS A 16 1.81 -22.93 -7.01
CA HIS A 16 2.69 -22.91 -8.17
C HIS A 16 4.03 -23.58 -7.89
N ARG A 17 4.68 -23.28 -6.77
CA ARG A 17 5.92 -23.95 -6.35
C ARG A 17 5.73 -25.45 -6.12
N PHE A 18 4.59 -25.86 -5.57
CA PHE A 18 4.22 -27.27 -5.45
C PHE A 18 4.16 -27.95 -6.82
N GLN A 19 3.52 -27.31 -7.80
CA GLN A 19 3.45 -27.82 -9.18
C GLN A 19 4.81 -27.91 -9.88
N GLN A 20 5.79 -27.12 -9.45
CA GLN A 20 7.17 -27.20 -9.96
C GLN A 20 8.00 -28.33 -9.33
N LEU A 21 7.52 -28.97 -8.24
CA LEU A 21 8.20 -30.12 -7.65
C LEU A 21 8.20 -31.31 -8.63
N PRO A 22 9.20 -32.21 -8.57
CA PRO A 22 9.19 -33.43 -9.37
C PRO A 22 7.89 -34.22 -9.19
N MET A 23 7.29 -34.76 -10.26
CA MET A 23 6.03 -35.52 -10.18
C MET A 23 6.10 -36.68 -9.17
N ALA A 24 7.26 -37.33 -9.06
CA ALA A 24 7.49 -38.38 -8.07
C ALA A 24 7.37 -37.87 -6.62
N MET A 25 7.81 -36.64 -6.36
CA MET A 25 7.69 -36.00 -5.05
C MET A 25 6.24 -35.59 -4.76
N GLN A 26 5.52 -35.05 -5.75
CA GLN A 26 4.10 -34.72 -5.61
C GLN A 26 3.26 -35.97 -5.27
N ALA A 27 3.50 -37.09 -5.97
CA ALA A 27 2.83 -38.36 -5.67
C ALA A 27 3.15 -38.88 -4.25
N GLN A 28 4.41 -38.77 -3.82
CA GLN A 28 4.81 -39.15 -2.46
C GLN A 28 4.21 -38.24 -1.39
N VAL A 29 4.00 -36.96 -1.69
CA VAL A 29 3.28 -36.03 -0.81
C VAL A 29 1.83 -36.48 -0.62
N ASP A 30 1.13 -36.90 -1.68
CA ASP A 30 -0.26 -37.39 -1.54
C ASP A 30 -0.36 -38.69 -0.72
N GLU A 31 0.62 -39.61 -0.86
CA GLU A 31 0.75 -40.77 0.02
C GLU A 31 1.00 -40.37 1.49
N LEU A 32 1.83 -39.35 1.71
CA LEU A 32 2.12 -38.81 3.03
C LEU A 32 0.90 -38.15 3.68
N LYS A 33 0.09 -37.38 2.93
CA LYS A 33 -1.16 -36.79 3.42
C LYS A 33 -2.06 -37.87 4.01
N SER A 34 -2.31 -38.91 3.24
CA SER A 34 -3.15 -40.05 3.65
C SER A 34 -2.60 -40.73 4.91
N PHE A 35 -1.28 -40.97 4.95
CA PHE A 35 -0.62 -41.56 6.10
C PHE A 35 -0.67 -40.68 7.36
N LEU A 36 -0.47 -39.37 7.23
CA LEU A 36 -0.48 -38.44 8.35
C LEU A 36 -1.89 -38.31 8.95
N VAL A 37 -2.92 -38.26 8.10
CA VAL A 37 -4.32 -38.29 8.56
C VAL A 37 -4.63 -39.60 9.28
N SER A 38 -4.18 -40.76 8.77
CA SER A 38 -4.43 -42.07 9.40
C SER A 38 -3.59 -42.34 10.65
N SER A 39 -2.56 -41.53 10.92
CA SER A 39 -1.64 -41.72 12.04
C SER A 39 -2.06 -40.96 13.30
N ASP A 40 -3.20 -40.27 13.29
CA ASP A 40 -3.74 -39.46 14.39
C ASP A 40 -2.72 -38.49 15.02
N VAL A 41 -1.80 -37.97 14.20
CA VAL A 41 -0.73 -37.06 14.66
C VAL A 41 -1.22 -35.64 14.92
N PHE A 42 -2.38 -35.29 14.37
CA PHE A 42 -2.99 -33.98 14.52
C PHE A 42 -3.93 -33.95 15.72
N THR A 43 -3.74 -32.97 16.60
CA THR A 43 -4.50 -32.82 17.84
C THR A 43 -5.09 -31.40 17.95
N PRO A 44 -6.24 -31.22 18.64
CA PRO A 44 -6.80 -29.90 18.90
C PRO A 44 -5.86 -29.06 19.79
N HIS A 45 -5.52 -27.86 19.34
CA HIS A 45 -4.72 -26.88 20.06
C HIS A 45 -5.52 -25.58 20.20
N TYR A 46 -5.65 -25.07 21.43
CA TYR A 46 -6.33 -23.80 21.67
C TYR A 46 -5.45 -22.63 21.23
N VAL A 47 -6.02 -21.65 20.56
CA VAL A 47 -5.28 -20.46 20.11
C VAL A 47 -6.06 -19.20 20.45
N ASP A 48 -5.49 -18.38 21.35
CA ASP A 48 -6.13 -17.23 22.00
C ASP A 48 -6.80 -16.26 21.01
N TRP A 49 -6.12 -15.93 19.91
CA TRP A 49 -6.62 -14.96 18.92
C TRP A 49 -7.78 -15.48 18.07
N SER A 50 -8.00 -16.80 18.00
CA SER A 50 -9.06 -17.41 17.20
C SER A 50 -10.31 -17.76 18.00
N SER A 51 -10.20 -17.76 19.34
CA SER A 51 -11.23 -18.26 20.27
C SER A 51 -11.79 -19.65 19.89
N ARG A 52 -10.99 -20.48 19.20
CA ARG A 52 -11.33 -21.83 18.73
C ARG A 52 -10.13 -22.76 18.84
N ASN A 53 -10.39 -24.06 18.83
CA ASN A 53 -9.34 -25.07 18.69
C ASN A 53 -8.97 -25.24 17.21
N VAL A 54 -7.68 -25.18 16.89
CA VAL A 54 -7.14 -25.56 15.58
C VAL A 54 -6.58 -26.97 15.63
N VAL A 55 -6.77 -27.75 14.58
CA VAL A 55 -6.21 -29.11 14.48
C VAL A 55 -4.76 -28.99 14.03
N SER A 56 -3.80 -29.41 14.84
CA SER A 56 -2.38 -29.10 14.63
C SER A 56 -1.41 -30.20 15.08
N VAL A 57 -0.16 -30.09 14.64
CA VAL A 57 0.94 -31.01 14.97
C VAL A 57 2.22 -30.22 15.21
N LYS A 58 3.04 -30.62 16.18
CA LYS A 58 4.37 -30.03 16.38
C LYS A 58 5.34 -30.47 15.29
N GLY A 59 6.21 -29.58 14.85
CA GLY A 59 7.16 -29.83 13.77
C GLY A 59 8.03 -31.05 14.01
N ASP A 60 8.59 -31.21 15.21
CA ASP A 60 9.40 -32.38 15.57
C ASP A 60 8.63 -33.71 15.49
N VAL A 61 7.34 -33.73 15.83
CA VAL A 61 6.47 -34.90 15.72
C VAL A 61 6.15 -35.19 14.26
N LEU A 62 5.83 -34.16 13.49
CA LEU A 62 5.54 -34.23 12.06
C LEU A 62 6.74 -34.78 11.28
N MET A 63 7.93 -34.20 11.49
CA MET A 63 9.16 -34.62 10.83
C MET A 63 9.53 -36.07 11.16
N ARG A 64 9.39 -36.50 12.41
CA ARG A 64 9.62 -37.90 12.81
C ARG A 64 8.67 -38.87 12.11
N LYS A 65 7.41 -38.49 11.93
CA LYS A 65 6.40 -39.33 11.26
C LYS A 65 6.62 -39.39 9.75
N ILE A 66 6.96 -38.27 9.12
CA ILE A 66 7.38 -38.23 7.71
C ILE A 66 8.61 -39.11 7.53
N PHE A 67 9.62 -38.96 8.40
CA PHE A 67 10.82 -39.78 8.38
C PHE A 67 10.50 -41.28 8.48
N GLN A 68 9.68 -41.70 9.46
CA GLN A 68 9.27 -43.09 9.64
C GLN A 68 8.61 -43.69 8.40
N LYS A 69 7.80 -42.90 7.69
CA LYS A 69 7.14 -43.33 6.45
C LYS A 69 8.12 -43.49 5.29
N LEU A 70 9.12 -42.61 5.20
CA LEU A 70 10.11 -42.58 4.12
C LEU A 70 11.25 -43.60 4.34
N SER A 71 11.66 -43.84 5.59
CA SER A 71 12.75 -44.77 5.95
C SER A 71 12.45 -46.23 5.59
N ASN A 72 11.17 -46.58 5.46
CA ASN A 72 10.74 -47.92 5.05
C ASN A 72 10.90 -48.19 3.53
N ARG A 73 11.42 -47.24 2.75
CA ARG A 73 11.53 -47.37 1.27
C ARG A 73 12.92 -47.17 0.66
N THR A 74 13.93 -46.66 1.39
CA THR A 74 15.30 -46.46 0.85
C THR A 74 16.36 -46.36 1.95
N HIS A 75 17.55 -46.94 1.75
CA HIS A 75 18.74 -46.69 2.57
C HIS A 75 19.33 -45.29 2.31
N GLY A 76 19.67 -44.57 3.38
CA GLY A 76 20.33 -43.26 3.34
C GLY A 76 19.46 -42.16 3.94
N THR A 77 19.85 -41.70 5.13
CA THR A 77 19.20 -40.60 5.85
C THR A 77 19.85 -39.27 5.50
N THR A 78 19.06 -38.26 5.20
CA THR A 78 19.31 -36.93 5.75
C THR A 78 17.98 -36.35 6.23
N HIS A 79 17.99 -35.80 7.45
CA HIS A 79 16.91 -35.01 8.04
C HIS A 79 16.31 -34.00 7.05
N GLU A 80 17.18 -33.45 6.21
CA GLU A 80 16.91 -32.61 5.04
C GLU A 80 15.81 -33.14 4.11
N ARG A 81 15.71 -34.47 3.91
CA ARG A 81 14.65 -35.06 3.07
C ARG A 81 13.29 -34.97 3.74
N ALA A 82 13.20 -35.17 5.05
CA ALA A 82 11.94 -34.99 5.79
C ALA A 82 11.50 -33.52 5.79
N GLU A 83 12.46 -32.60 5.91
CA GLU A 83 12.23 -31.15 5.78
C GLU A 83 11.67 -30.78 4.41
N GLN A 84 12.26 -31.31 3.33
CA GLN A 84 11.76 -31.12 1.96
C GLN A 84 10.31 -31.60 1.79
N PHE A 85 9.94 -32.74 2.39
CA PHE A 85 8.55 -33.23 2.35
C PHE A 85 7.60 -32.41 3.21
N CYS A 86 8.04 -31.89 4.35
CA CYS A 86 7.26 -30.95 5.14
C CYS A 86 7.03 -29.64 4.37
N ASP A 87 8.06 -29.10 3.75
CA ASP A 87 7.94 -27.93 2.87
C ASP A 87 6.96 -28.22 1.73
N ALA A 88 7.04 -29.38 1.09
CA ALA A 88 6.11 -29.78 0.04
C ALA A 88 4.66 -29.93 0.53
N LEU A 89 4.43 -30.39 1.77
CA LEU A 89 3.10 -30.44 2.39
C LEU A 89 2.54 -29.03 2.67
N VAL A 90 3.40 -28.06 2.99
CA VAL A 90 3.02 -26.64 3.13
C VAL A 90 2.74 -26.01 1.76
N LEU A 91 3.59 -26.27 0.78
CA LEU A 91 3.44 -25.78 -0.59
C LEU A 91 2.16 -26.33 -1.25
N GLY A 92 1.84 -27.60 -1.00
CA GLY A 92 0.62 -28.25 -1.48
C GLY A 92 -0.64 -27.89 -0.66
N GLY A 93 -0.49 -27.07 0.38
CA GLY A 93 -1.61 -26.55 1.15
C GLY A 93 -2.33 -27.60 1.99
N PHE A 94 -1.64 -28.65 2.44
CA PHE A 94 -2.17 -29.65 3.38
C PHE A 94 -1.97 -29.24 4.84
N ILE A 95 -0.90 -28.50 5.11
CA ILE A 95 -0.60 -27.90 6.42
C ILE A 95 -0.14 -26.46 6.25
N SER A 96 -0.27 -25.63 7.29
CA SER A 96 0.26 -24.27 7.34
C SER A 96 0.91 -24.01 8.70
N PRO A 97 2.08 -23.34 8.78
CA PRO A 97 2.63 -22.90 10.07
C PRO A 97 1.63 -22.00 10.82
N LEU A 98 1.42 -22.25 12.13
CA LEU A 98 0.47 -21.50 12.96
C LEU A 98 0.77 -19.99 13.00
N ARG A 99 2.05 -19.62 12.95
CA ARG A 99 2.51 -18.22 12.91
C ARG A 99 1.95 -17.43 11.73
N GLU A 100 1.48 -18.09 10.68
CA GLU A 100 0.91 -17.41 9.51
C GLU A 100 -0.50 -16.87 9.73
N TYR A 101 -1.15 -17.34 10.80
CA TYR A 101 -2.42 -16.78 11.23
C TYR A 101 -2.26 -15.55 12.13
N ASP A 102 -1.01 -15.20 12.47
CA ASP A 102 -0.69 -13.92 13.09
C ASP A 102 -0.45 -12.87 11.99
N PRO A 103 -1.28 -11.81 11.89
CA PRO A 103 -1.14 -10.76 10.89
C PRO A 103 0.21 -10.01 10.96
N SER A 104 0.94 -10.11 12.09
CA SER A 104 2.22 -9.44 12.30
C SER A 104 3.43 -10.16 11.70
N PHE A 105 3.26 -11.41 11.21
CA PHE A 105 4.35 -12.21 10.64
C PHE A 105 4.29 -12.26 9.11
N ALA A 106 5.16 -11.48 8.46
CA ALA A 106 5.52 -11.67 7.05
C ALA A 106 6.60 -12.76 6.97
N THR A 107 6.22 -14.03 6.74
CA THR A 107 7.20 -15.09 6.52
C THR A 107 7.82 -14.98 5.14
N LYS A 108 9.16 -14.97 5.07
CA LYS A 108 9.88 -15.30 3.84
C LYS A 108 9.45 -16.71 3.38
N LEU A 109 9.33 -16.89 2.08
CA LEU A 109 8.85 -18.13 1.45
C LEU A 109 9.87 -19.29 1.48
N GLU A 110 10.96 -19.18 2.24
CA GLU A 110 12.06 -20.16 2.26
C GLU A 110 12.11 -20.86 3.62
N GLY A 111 12.12 -22.21 3.60
CA GLY A 111 12.24 -23.06 4.78
C GLY A 111 11.04 -22.99 5.72
N PHE A 112 10.02 -23.79 5.47
CA PHE A 112 8.87 -23.91 6.39
C PHE A 112 9.13 -24.91 7.49
N ALA A 113 9.96 -25.92 7.21
CA ALA A 113 10.46 -26.91 8.14
C ALA A 113 11.06 -26.25 9.40
N ASP A 114 10.34 -26.37 10.51
CA ASP A 114 10.81 -25.91 11.81
C ASP A 114 10.31 -26.88 12.88
N ASN A 115 11.27 -27.57 13.53
CA ASN A 115 10.98 -28.56 14.57
C ASN A 115 10.25 -27.95 15.78
N LYS A 116 10.34 -26.64 15.99
CA LYS A 116 9.66 -25.91 17.07
C LYS A 116 8.34 -25.29 16.65
N ALA A 117 8.03 -25.25 15.36
CA ALA A 117 6.78 -24.69 14.87
C ALA A 117 5.60 -25.62 15.15
N LEU A 118 4.42 -25.01 15.28
CA LEU A 118 3.16 -25.73 15.24
C LEU A 118 2.58 -25.62 13.82
N PHE A 119 2.22 -26.74 13.20
CA PHE A 119 1.60 -26.79 11.88
C PHE A 119 0.11 -27.12 12.02
N VAL A 120 -0.73 -26.31 11.40
CA VAL A 120 -2.19 -26.44 11.39
C VAL A 120 -2.60 -27.21 10.13
N LEU A 121 -3.50 -28.18 10.29
CA LEU A 121 -4.13 -28.89 9.19
C LEU A 121 -5.12 -27.94 8.47
N THR A 122 -4.91 -27.74 7.18
CA THR A 122 -5.75 -26.87 6.34
C THR A 122 -6.95 -27.63 5.76
N GLU A 123 -6.83 -28.94 5.55
CA GLU A 123 -7.91 -29.82 5.11
C GLU A 123 -8.73 -30.31 6.31
N SER A 124 -9.91 -29.72 6.55
CA SER A 124 -10.84 -30.17 7.59
C SER A 124 -12.09 -30.77 6.96
N LYS A 125 -12.51 -31.95 7.46
CA LYS A 125 -13.73 -32.67 7.03
C LYS A 125 -15.04 -31.93 7.34
N ALA A 126 -15.01 -30.81 8.07
CA ALA A 126 -16.19 -30.10 8.56
C ALA A 126 -16.20 -28.60 8.20
N LYS A 127 -15.79 -28.23 6.99
CA LYS A 127 -15.86 -26.83 6.53
C LYS A 127 -17.27 -26.51 5.98
N THR A 128 -17.88 -25.42 6.46
CA THR A 128 -19.15 -24.88 5.95
C THR A 128 -18.96 -23.86 4.81
N SER A 129 -17.73 -23.43 4.56
CA SER A 129 -17.35 -22.45 3.54
C SER A 129 -15.95 -22.80 3.01
N PRO A 130 -15.67 -22.65 1.70
CA PRO A 130 -14.37 -22.99 1.12
C PRO A 130 -13.28 -22.01 1.58
N SER A 131 -12.04 -22.50 1.70
CA SER A 131 -10.83 -21.69 1.86
C SER A 131 -10.25 -21.25 0.52
N VAL A 132 -9.25 -20.36 0.54
CA VAL A 132 -8.50 -19.98 -0.67
C VAL A 132 -7.85 -21.21 -1.32
N TRP A 133 -7.35 -22.16 -0.51
CA TRP A 133 -6.83 -23.43 -1.01
C TRP A 133 -7.89 -24.25 -1.74
N ASP A 134 -9.13 -24.27 -1.25
CA ASP A 134 -10.21 -25.09 -1.82
C ASP A 134 -10.65 -24.58 -3.20
N VAL A 135 -10.46 -23.29 -3.49
CA VAL A 135 -10.85 -22.65 -4.77
C VAL A 135 -9.69 -22.42 -5.72
N ARG A 136 -8.50 -22.95 -5.41
CA ARG A 136 -7.30 -22.79 -6.24
C ARG A 136 -7.48 -23.37 -7.65
N GLU A 137 -8.16 -24.51 -7.75
CA GLU A 137 -8.42 -25.20 -9.00
C GLU A 137 -9.49 -24.47 -9.81
N GLY A 138 -9.16 -24.05 -11.03
CA GLY A 138 -10.06 -23.28 -11.89
C GLY A 138 -10.09 -21.78 -11.62
N ALA A 139 -9.25 -21.27 -10.71
CA ALA A 139 -9.04 -19.83 -10.56
C ALA A 139 -8.38 -19.26 -11.83
N VAL A 140 -8.92 -18.15 -12.32
CA VAL A 140 -8.41 -17.45 -13.52
C VAL A 140 -7.88 -16.04 -13.22
N GLN A 141 -8.33 -15.45 -12.11
CA GLN A 141 -7.85 -14.19 -11.57
C GLN A 141 -7.95 -14.24 -10.04
N ALA A 142 -6.90 -13.84 -9.34
CA ALA A 142 -6.87 -13.75 -7.89
C ALA A 142 -5.91 -12.65 -7.44
N GLY A 143 -6.27 -11.92 -6.38
CA GLY A 143 -5.41 -10.86 -5.88
C GLY A 143 -6.04 -10.00 -4.80
N ALA A 144 -5.22 -9.14 -4.20
CA ALA A 144 -5.69 -8.13 -3.26
C ALA A 144 -6.52 -7.07 -4.00
N VAL A 145 -7.72 -6.81 -3.49
CA VAL A 145 -8.65 -5.83 -4.05
C VAL A 145 -9.19 -4.94 -2.96
N ARG A 146 -9.53 -3.69 -3.32
CA ARG A 146 -10.25 -2.80 -2.40
C ARG A 146 -11.73 -2.85 -2.70
N LEU A 147 -12.55 -3.18 -1.70
CA LEU A 147 -14.00 -3.20 -1.86
C LEU A 147 -14.65 -1.94 -1.29
N ALA A 148 -15.66 -1.41 -1.97
CA ALA A 148 -16.49 -0.34 -1.43
C ALA A 148 -17.21 -0.81 -0.15
N ALA A 149 -17.29 0.05 0.87
CA ALA A 149 -17.86 -0.23 2.21
C ALA A 149 -19.24 -0.92 2.19
N GLN A 150 -20.04 -0.64 1.15
CA GLN A 150 -21.41 -1.11 1.00
C GLN A 150 -21.48 -2.62 0.73
N SER A 151 -20.39 -3.23 0.27
CA SER A 151 -20.27 -4.59 -0.27
C SER A 151 -20.18 -5.73 0.76
N TYR A 152 -20.45 -5.50 2.05
CA TYR A 152 -20.34 -6.52 3.11
C TYR A 152 -21.65 -6.76 3.86
N SER A 153 -21.86 -7.99 4.35
CA SER A 153 -23.00 -8.34 5.21
C SER A 153 -22.93 -7.59 6.55
N ALA A 154 -24.08 -7.32 7.17
CA ALA A 154 -24.13 -6.61 8.46
C ALA A 154 -23.31 -7.30 9.57
N LYS A 155 -23.20 -8.64 9.51
CA LYS A 155 -22.42 -9.45 10.45
C LYS A 155 -20.90 -9.31 10.23
N ALA A 156 -20.45 -9.13 8.99
CA ALA A 156 -19.04 -8.84 8.67
C ALA A 156 -18.65 -7.39 9.03
N LYS A 157 -19.55 -6.42 8.77
CA LYS A 157 -19.38 -5.02 9.18
C LYS A 157 -19.20 -4.86 10.69
N LYS A 158 -19.97 -5.62 11.49
CA LYS A 158 -19.92 -5.61 12.96
C LYS A 158 -18.68 -6.28 13.56
N ARG A 159 -18.03 -7.18 12.83
CA ARG A 159 -16.83 -7.92 13.32
C ARG A 159 -15.52 -7.21 12.98
N LEU A 160 -15.50 -6.36 11.94
CA LEU A 160 -14.25 -5.90 11.28
C LEU A 160 -14.09 -4.37 11.10
N GLY A 161 -15.04 -3.51 11.49
CA GLY A 161 -14.78 -2.12 11.95
C GLY A 161 -14.27 -0.99 11.01
N TRP A 162 -14.11 -1.17 9.68
CA TRP A 162 -13.54 -0.15 8.75
C TRP A 162 -14.40 0.10 7.48
N SER A 163 -14.17 1.19 6.73
CA SER A 163 -15.01 1.64 5.58
C SER A 163 -14.43 1.41 4.16
N SER A 164 -13.28 0.78 4.01
CA SER A 164 -12.84 0.17 2.75
C SER A 164 -11.81 -0.90 3.11
N PHE A 165 -12.06 -2.14 2.71
CA PHE A 165 -11.25 -3.28 3.13
C PHE A 165 -10.32 -3.68 1.99
N VAL A 166 -9.06 -3.95 2.31
CA VAL A 166 -8.21 -4.82 1.47
C VAL A 166 -8.74 -6.22 1.68
N SER A 167 -9.52 -6.69 0.71
CA SER A 167 -9.95 -8.08 0.63
C SER A 167 -9.08 -8.81 -0.37
N TYR A 168 -9.20 -10.12 -0.39
CA TYR A 168 -8.60 -10.96 -1.39
C TYR A 168 -9.70 -11.59 -2.24
N ALA A 169 -9.68 -11.37 -3.55
CA ALA A 169 -10.71 -11.86 -4.45
C ALA A 169 -10.16 -12.98 -5.33
N VAL A 170 -11.01 -13.96 -5.65
CA VAL A 170 -10.72 -15.06 -6.58
C VAL A 170 -11.88 -15.21 -7.55
N VAL A 171 -11.61 -15.00 -8.84
CA VAL A 171 -12.51 -15.36 -9.94
C VAL A 171 -12.20 -16.80 -10.32
N ASN A 172 -13.18 -17.69 -10.16
CA ASN A 172 -13.05 -19.11 -10.48
C ASN A 172 -13.97 -19.45 -11.66
N ALA A 173 -13.37 -19.75 -12.81
CA ALA A 173 -14.10 -20.07 -14.03
C ALA A 173 -14.73 -21.46 -14.00
N ARG A 174 -14.13 -22.42 -13.27
CA ARG A 174 -14.70 -23.77 -13.10
C ARG A 174 -15.95 -23.74 -12.24
N LEU A 175 -15.95 -22.94 -11.18
CA LEU A 175 -17.08 -22.75 -10.27
C LEU A 175 -18.06 -21.68 -10.75
N LYS A 176 -17.70 -20.90 -11.78
CA LYS A 176 -18.43 -19.71 -12.26
C LYS A 176 -18.77 -18.74 -11.14
N CYS A 177 -17.81 -18.47 -10.26
CA CYS A 177 -18.02 -17.65 -9.07
C CYS A 177 -16.92 -16.60 -8.88
N LEU A 178 -17.30 -15.45 -8.33
CA LEU A 178 -16.38 -14.52 -7.66
C LEU A 178 -16.44 -14.80 -6.16
N LEU A 179 -15.31 -15.15 -5.57
CA LEU A 179 -15.16 -15.42 -4.14
C LEU A 179 -14.32 -14.32 -3.47
N LEU A 180 -14.76 -13.85 -2.31
CA LEU A 180 -14.09 -12.81 -1.53
C LEU A 180 -13.66 -13.37 -0.18
N PHE A 181 -12.43 -13.07 0.18
CA PHE A 181 -11.75 -13.53 1.39
C PHE A 181 -11.18 -12.34 2.16
N ASP A 182 -10.95 -12.53 3.45
CA ASP A 182 -10.32 -11.52 4.31
C ASP A 182 -8.80 -11.44 4.11
N SER A 183 -8.18 -12.50 3.57
CA SER A 183 -6.76 -12.57 3.25
C SER A 183 -6.47 -13.63 2.19
N ASP A 184 -5.26 -13.58 1.64
CA ASP A 184 -4.73 -14.51 0.62
C ASP A 184 -4.48 -15.95 1.09
N HIS A 185 -4.74 -16.25 2.37
CA HIS A 185 -4.59 -17.57 3.01
C HIS A 185 -5.81 -17.90 3.89
N ALA A 186 -6.91 -17.17 3.72
CA ALA A 186 -8.10 -17.32 4.54
C ALA A 186 -8.68 -18.74 4.45
N GLN A 187 -9.09 -19.25 5.61
CA GLN A 187 -9.68 -20.59 5.73
C GLN A 187 -11.18 -20.64 5.45
N GLN A 188 -11.81 -19.47 5.29
CA GLN A 188 -13.25 -19.33 5.06
C GLN A 188 -13.49 -18.19 4.07
N CYS A 189 -14.33 -18.46 3.07
CA CYS A 189 -14.83 -17.46 2.14
C CYS A 189 -15.83 -16.55 2.88
N SER A 190 -15.63 -15.25 2.74
CA SER A 190 -16.45 -14.19 3.33
C SER A 190 -17.71 -13.94 2.49
N ARG A 191 -17.60 -14.07 1.16
CA ARG A 191 -18.72 -13.85 0.23
C ARG A 191 -18.49 -14.56 -1.11
N THR A 192 -19.55 -15.15 -1.65
CA THR A 192 -19.55 -15.77 -2.98
C THR A 192 -20.61 -15.09 -3.85
N MET A 193 -20.30 -14.83 -5.12
CA MET A 193 -21.24 -14.32 -6.13
C MET A 193 -21.24 -15.26 -7.33
N ASP A 194 -22.42 -15.69 -7.76
CA ASP A 194 -22.60 -16.51 -8.96
C ASP A 194 -22.50 -15.64 -10.21
N LEU A 195 -21.53 -15.95 -11.07
CA LEU A 195 -21.24 -15.15 -12.26
C LEU A 195 -22.25 -15.35 -13.39
N SER A 196 -23.02 -16.43 -13.39
CA SER A 196 -23.99 -16.73 -14.46
C SER A 196 -25.15 -15.73 -14.56
N GLU A 197 -25.47 -15.05 -13.46
CA GLU A 197 -26.48 -13.99 -13.38
C GLU A 197 -25.86 -12.64 -13.01
N THR A 198 -24.55 -12.48 -13.23
CA THR A 198 -23.80 -11.28 -12.84
C THR A 198 -23.60 -10.34 -14.03
N THR A 199 -23.81 -9.05 -13.81
CA THR A 199 -23.34 -7.98 -14.71
C THR A 199 -22.08 -7.32 -14.19
N VAL A 200 -21.20 -6.93 -15.11
CA VAL A 200 -19.96 -6.21 -14.83
C VAL A 200 -19.94 -4.90 -15.60
N ARG A 201 -19.64 -3.81 -14.90
CA ARG A 201 -19.53 -2.47 -15.46
C ARG A 201 -18.20 -1.83 -15.06
N MET A 202 -17.47 -1.37 -16.07
CA MET A 202 -16.30 -0.51 -15.88
C MET A 202 -16.80 0.88 -15.51
N MET A 203 -16.26 1.48 -14.46
CA MET A 203 -16.58 2.85 -14.08
C MET A 203 -15.44 3.76 -14.55
N GLU A 204 -15.76 4.78 -15.36
CA GLU A 204 -14.86 5.88 -15.74
C GLU A 204 -15.08 7.05 -14.75
N ASP A 205 -14.38 7.00 -13.61
CA ASP A 205 -14.42 8.09 -12.63
C ASP A 205 -13.04 8.75 -12.55
N GLY A 206 -13.03 10.07 -12.35
CA GLY A 206 -11.87 10.95 -12.48
C GLY A 206 -10.53 10.47 -11.88
N GLU A 207 -9.46 10.96 -12.50
CA GLU A 207 -8.01 10.89 -12.28
C GLU A 207 -7.28 9.70 -11.57
N HIS A 208 -7.77 8.94 -10.59
CA HIS A 208 -6.89 7.97 -9.85
C HIS A 208 -7.58 6.71 -9.25
N SER A 209 -8.76 6.27 -9.71
CA SER A 209 -9.25 4.93 -9.32
C SER A 209 -10.04 4.20 -10.41
N PHE A 210 -9.64 2.96 -10.69
CA PHE A 210 -10.26 2.13 -11.74
C PHE A 210 -11.25 1.16 -11.11
N GLY A 211 -12.53 1.57 -11.05
CA GLY A 211 -13.58 0.85 -10.35
C GLY A 211 -14.33 -0.15 -11.23
N LEU A 212 -14.44 -1.40 -10.79
CA LEU A 212 -15.19 -2.44 -11.47
C LEU A 212 -16.40 -2.84 -10.63
N ARG A 213 -17.60 -2.53 -11.11
CA ARG A 213 -18.85 -2.89 -10.44
C ARG A 213 -19.31 -4.26 -10.91
N VAL A 214 -19.58 -5.13 -9.95
CA VAL A 214 -20.03 -6.52 -10.15
C VAL A 214 -21.38 -6.67 -9.45
N SER A 215 -22.45 -6.94 -10.19
CA SER A 215 -23.83 -6.92 -9.69
C SER A 215 -24.57 -8.22 -10.02
N SER A 216 -25.25 -8.83 -9.05
CA SER A 216 -26.05 -10.05 -9.23
C SER A 216 -27.19 -10.09 -8.22
N ALA A 217 -28.41 -10.45 -8.66
CA ALA A 217 -29.58 -10.70 -7.80
C ALA A 217 -29.81 -9.65 -6.67
N GLY A 218 -29.80 -8.35 -7.02
CA GLY A 218 -30.03 -7.25 -6.06
C GLY A 218 -28.83 -6.93 -5.15
N GLN A 219 -27.69 -7.59 -5.37
CA GLN A 219 -26.45 -7.36 -4.67
C GLN A 219 -25.40 -6.75 -5.61
N SER A 220 -24.61 -5.80 -5.10
CA SER A 220 -23.44 -5.29 -5.84
C SER A 220 -22.19 -5.27 -4.98
N VAL A 221 -21.05 -5.39 -5.66
CA VAL A 221 -19.70 -5.20 -5.15
C VAL A 221 -18.98 -4.26 -6.09
N THR A 222 -18.36 -3.22 -5.56
CA THR A 222 -17.42 -2.40 -6.34
C THR A 222 -16.00 -2.76 -5.93
N ILE A 223 -15.23 -3.23 -6.91
CA ILE A 223 -13.82 -3.61 -6.79
C ILE A 223 -12.99 -2.45 -7.34
N PHE A 224 -12.19 -1.81 -6.49
CA PHE A 224 -11.24 -0.79 -6.92
C PHE A 224 -9.89 -1.41 -7.22
N LEU A 225 -9.38 -1.09 -8.40
CA LEU A 225 -8.17 -1.66 -8.96
C LEU A 225 -7.14 -0.54 -9.21
N PRO A 226 -5.83 -0.85 -9.10
CA PRO A 226 -4.77 0.16 -9.11
C PRO A 226 -4.47 0.72 -10.51
N SER A 227 -5.00 0.11 -11.57
CA SER A 227 -4.82 0.56 -12.95
C SER A 227 -6.01 0.16 -13.85
N GLU A 228 -6.23 0.91 -14.92
CA GLU A 228 -7.22 0.59 -15.97
C GLU A 228 -6.97 -0.78 -16.57
N LYS A 229 -5.68 -1.13 -16.72
CA LYS A 229 -5.26 -2.44 -17.21
C LYS A 229 -5.70 -3.55 -16.26
N GLN A 230 -5.58 -3.34 -14.95
CA GLN A 230 -6.11 -4.28 -13.96
C GLN A 230 -7.64 -4.31 -14.03
N GLN A 231 -8.31 -3.16 -14.14
CA GLN A 231 -9.77 -3.08 -14.31
C GLN A 231 -10.29 -3.86 -15.51
N SER A 232 -9.69 -3.66 -16.69
CA SER A 232 -9.98 -4.44 -17.89
C SER A 232 -9.70 -5.91 -17.68
N LYS A 233 -8.53 -6.27 -17.13
CA LYS A 233 -8.16 -7.68 -16.89
C LYS A 233 -9.13 -8.39 -15.95
N TRP A 234 -9.53 -7.73 -14.86
CA TRP A 234 -10.51 -8.26 -13.92
C TRP A 234 -11.90 -8.34 -14.56
N SER A 235 -12.28 -7.36 -15.40
CA SER A 235 -13.52 -7.40 -16.18
C SER A 235 -13.53 -8.58 -17.15
N ASP A 236 -12.45 -8.79 -17.90
CA ASP A 236 -12.30 -9.88 -18.86
C ASP A 236 -12.40 -11.22 -18.14
N ALA A 237 -11.67 -11.38 -17.03
CA ALA A 237 -11.70 -12.61 -16.24
C ALA A 237 -13.10 -12.94 -15.69
N LEU A 238 -13.86 -11.93 -15.24
CA LEU A 238 -15.24 -12.13 -14.78
C LEU A 238 -16.17 -12.53 -15.93
N VAL A 239 -16.02 -11.91 -17.10
CA VAL A 239 -16.81 -12.22 -18.30
C VAL A 239 -16.49 -13.62 -18.81
N ASP A 240 -15.20 -13.97 -18.91
CA ASP A 240 -14.75 -15.30 -19.32
C ASP A 240 -15.22 -16.39 -18.35
N ALA A 241 -15.38 -16.05 -17.07
CA ALA A 241 -15.92 -16.94 -16.04
C ALA A 241 -17.46 -16.99 -16.00
N GLY A 242 -18.16 -16.18 -16.80
CA GLY A 242 -19.61 -16.30 -17.02
C GLY A 242 -20.44 -15.01 -16.86
N ALA A 243 -19.84 -13.87 -16.49
CA ALA A 243 -20.58 -12.62 -16.30
C ALA A 243 -20.86 -11.86 -17.61
N HIS A 244 -21.84 -10.95 -17.59
CA HIS A 244 -22.25 -10.13 -18.73
C HIS A 244 -21.78 -8.67 -18.61
N ARG A 245 -21.35 -8.02 -19.70
CA ARG A 245 -21.03 -6.57 -19.68
C ARG A 245 -22.29 -5.71 -19.75
N GLU A 246 -22.38 -4.71 -18.87
CA GLU A 246 -23.44 -3.68 -18.92
C GLU A 246 -23.11 -2.60 -19.97
N LYS A 247 -24.10 -2.07 -20.71
CA LYS A 247 -23.90 -1.00 -21.72
C LYS A 247 -23.92 0.37 -21.05
N ASP A 248 -23.03 1.27 -21.43
CA ASP A 248 -22.90 2.60 -20.82
C ASP A 248 -24.13 3.48 -21.03
N GLN A 249 -24.70 3.97 -19.93
CA GLN A 249 -25.54 5.18 -19.90
C GLN A 249 -24.75 6.30 -19.21
N PRO A 250 -24.82 7.55 -19.71
CA PRO A 250 -24.08 8.67 -19.14
C PRO A 250 -24.64 9.03 -17.76
N GLU A 251 -23.80 8.94 -16.72
CA GLU A 251 -24.04 9.60 -15.43
C GLU A 251 -23.28 10.95 -15.41
N ASP A 252 -23.86 11.97 -14.77
CA ASP A 252 -23.34 13.34 -14.77
C ASP A 252 -21.96 13.44 -14.11
N ALA A 253 -20.95 13.83 -14.91
CA ALA A 253 -19.52 13.94 -14.59
C ALA A 253 -19.18 14.86 -13.39
N VAL A 254 -20.12 15.67 -12.91
CA VAL A 254 -19.95 16.54 -11.73
C VAL A 254 -20.04 15.73 -10.43
N THR A 255 -20.90 14.72 -10.41
CA THR A 255 -21.17 13.89 -9.22
C THR A 255 -20.07 12.85 -8.98
N SER A 256 -19.44 12.35 -10.05
CA SER A 256 -18.29 11.44 -9.99
C SER A 256 -17.03 12.15 -9.48
N ARG A 257 -16.78 13.38 -9.94
CA ARG A 257 -15.63 14.20 -9.50
C ARG A 257 -15.68 14.53 -8.00
N LEU A 258 -16.85 14.92 -7.48
CA LEU A 258 -17.05 15.18 -6.05
C LEU A 258 -16.87 13.92 -5.19
N ARG A 259 -17.31 12.75 -5.66
CA ARG A 259 -17.12 11.46 -4.95
C ARG A 259 -15.66 11.00 -4.97
N TYR A 260 -14.96 11.25 -6.08
CA TYR A 260 -13.58 10.86 -6.29
C TYR A 260 -12.59 11.72 -5.49
N ASP A 261 -12.75 13.05 -5.45
CA ASP A 261 -11.95 13.93 -4.60
C ASP A 261 -12.12 13.58 -3.11
N THR A 262 -13.33 13.19 -2.70
CA THR A 262 -13.60 12.67 -1.36
C THR A 262 -12.86 11.34 -1.12
N MET A 263 -12.84 10.42 -2.08
CA MET A 263 -12.28 9.07 -1.92
C MET A 263 -10.73 9.03 -1.94
N VAL A 264 -10.07 9.90 -2.71
CA VAL A 264 -8.60 10.03 -2.70
C VAL A 264 -8.12 10.70 -1.42
N MET A 265 -8.82 11.73 -0.95
CA MET A 265 -8.58 12.35 0.36
C MET A 265 -8.81 11.34 1.50
N ASP A 266 -9.77 10.41 1.37
CA ASP A 266 -10.05 9.39 2.38
C ASP A 266 -8.92 8.38 2.60
N VAL A 267 -8.14 8.06 1.55
CA VAL A 267 -6.98 7.13 1.63
C VAL A 267 -5.73 7.83 2.14
N ALA A 268 -5.54 9.09 1.75
CA ALA A 268 -4.41 9.92 2.17
C ALA A 268 -4.55 10.37 3.63
N LEU A 269 -5.78 10.63 4.10
CA LEU A 269 -6.06 11.15 5.45
C LEU A 269 -6.52 10.03 6.39
N GLN A 270 -5.56 9.23 6.87
CA GLN A 270 -5.80 8.13 7.80
C GLN A 270 -5.92 8.63 9.24
N GLY A 271 -6.47 7.85 10.17
CA GLY A 271 -6.54 8.16 11.61
C GLY A 271 -7.92 8.62 12.11
N ARG A 272 -8.15 8.47 13.42
CA ARG A 272 -9.46 8.67 14.06
C ARG A 272 -10.03 10.07 13.89
N ALA A 273 -9.21 11.12 13.95
CA ALA A 273 -9.69 12.49 13.79
C ALA A 273 -10.33 12.74 12.40
N PHE A 274 -9.70 12.21 11.34
CA PHE A 274 -10.22 12.29 9.97
C PHE A 274 -11.39 11.34 9.76
N GLU A 275 -11.35 10.12 10.33
CA GLU A 275 -12.48 9.20 10.24
C GLU A 275 -13.75 9.75 10.90
N ARG A 276 -13.63 10.35 12.08
CA ARG A 276 -14.74 10.98 12.80
C ARG A 276 -15.31 12.16 12.02
N ARG A 277 -14.45 12.97 11.41
CA ARG A 277 -14.90 14.07 10.53
C ARG A 277 -15.79 13.53 9.41
N ARG A 278 -15.36 12.46 8.74
CA ARG A 278 -16.14 11.82 7.66
C ARG A 278 -17.46 11.26 8.13
N GLN A 279 -17.52 10.73 9.36
CA GLN A 279 -18.76 10.28 9.96
C GLN A 279 -19.70 11.47 10.28
N PHE A 280 -19.16 12.58 10.77
CA PHE A 280 -19.91 13.81 11.00
C PHE A 280 -20.48 14.40 9.71
N GLU A 281 -19.69 14.44 8.64
CA GLU A 281 -20.10 14.97 7.33
C GLU A 281 -21.21 14.14 6.65
N LYS A 282 -21.38 12.88 7.05
CA LYS A 282 -22.50 12.03 6.60
C LYS A 282 -23.81 12.33 7.31
N LEU A 283 -23.81 13.10 8.40
CA LEU A 283 -25.03 13.54 9.06
C LEU A 283 -25.76 14.56 8.18
N SER A 284 -27.09 14.68 8.34
CA SER A 284 -27.86 15.68 7.59
C SER A 284 -27.36 17.09 7.90
N LEU A 285 -27.44 18.00 6.92
CA LEU A 285 -27.02 19.40 7.11
C LEU A 285 -27.73 20.06 8.31
N ALA A 286 -29.01 19.74 8.52
CA ALA A 286 -29.77 20.18 9.69
C ALA A 286 -29.15 19.70 11.01
N LYS A 287 -28.74 18.43 11.09
CA LYS A 287 -28.09 17.87 12.28
C LYS A 287 -26.70 18.45 12.49
N GLN A 288 -25.95 18.73 11.42
CA GLN A 288 -24.65 19.41 11.53
C GLN A 288 -24.82 20.84 12.07
N GLN A 289 -25.78 21.61 11.54
CA GLN A 289 -26.07 22.97 12.00
C GLN A 289 -26.54 22.98 13.47
N GLN A 290 -27.45 22.08 13.82
CA GLN A 290 -27.94 21.97 15.21
C GLN A 290 -26.83 21.52 16.17
N THR A 291 -25.88 20.69 15.71
CA THR A 291 -24.68 20.34 16.49
C THR A 291 -23.80 21.57 16.73
N ALA A 292 -23.63 22.44 15.74
CA ALA A 292 -22.91 23.71 15.91
C ALA A 292 -23.61 24.66 16.90
N ASP A 293 -24.95 24.75 16.85
CA ASP A 293 -25.72 25.54 17.81
C ASP A 293 -25.62 25.01 19.25
N ILE A 294 -25.56 23.68 19.41
CA ILE A 294 -25.34 23.03 20.71
C ILE A 294 -23.91 23.28 21.18
N TYR A 295 -22.93 23.20 20.29
CA TYR A 295 -21.53 23.56 20.58
C TYR A 295 -21.44 24.96 21.19
N ASP A 296 -22.01 25.98 20.52
CA ASP A 296 -21.97 27.37 20.98
C ASP A 296 -22.62 27.52 22.36
N PHE A 297 -23.71 26.81 22.60
CA PHE A 297 -24.39 26.80 23.90
C PHE A 297 -23.55 26.15 25.00
N VAL A 298 -22.90 25.02 24.71
CA VAL A 298 -22.04 24.30 25.66
C VAL A 298 -20.82 25.14 26.03
N VAL A 299 -20.18 25.78 25.04
CA VAL A 299 -19.04 26.69 25.26
C VAL A 299 -19.45 27.86 26.17
N LYS A 300 -20.58 28.52 25.88
CA LYS A 300 -21.12 29.61 26.72
C LYS A 300 -21.54 29.17 28.12
N SER A 301 -21.79 27.87 28.32
CA SER A 301 -22.19 27.32 29.61
C SER A 301 -21.03 27.06 30.58
N ASP A 302 -19.77 27.31 30.17
CA ASP A 302 -18.55 27.19 30.99
C ASP A 302 -18.45 25.86 31.75
N VAL A 303 -18.73 24.76 31.04
CA VAL A 303 -18.77 23.41 31.64
C VAL A 303 -17.41 22.72 31.68
N PHE A 304 -16.45 23.14 30.85
CA PHE A 304 -15.10 22.59 30.86
C PHE A 304 -14.28 23.24 31.96
N LYS A 305 -13.88 22.46 32.96
CA LYS A 305 -13.16 22.98 34.13
C LYS A 305 -11.84 22.24 34.31
N SER A 306 -10.82 22.99 34.73
CA SER A 306 -9.54 22.41 35.15
C SER A 306 -9.75 21.58 36.41
N GLN A 307 -9.56 20.27 36.31
CA GLN A 307 -9.75 19.36 37.43
C GLN A 307 -8.71 18.25 37.47
N ARG A 308 -8.46 17.72 38.66
CA ARG A 308 -7.52 16.62 38.88
C ARG A 308 -8.19 15.31 38.49
N VAL A 309 -7.57 14.58 37.57
CA VAL A 309 -8.02 13.24 37.15
C VAL A 309 -7.06 12.21 37.74
N TYR A 310 -7.58 11.13 38.32
CA TYR A 310 -6.84 10.18 39.18
C TYR A 310 -5.52 9.66 38.58
N TRP A 311 -5.43 9.51 37.25
CA TRP A 311 -4.26 8.98 36.56
C TRP A 311 -3.34 10.05 35.94
N SER A 312 -3.72 11.33 35.94
CA SER A 312 -2.89 12.41 35.40
C SER A 312 -2.13 13.12 36.52
N PRO A 313 -0.80 13.31 36.39
CA PRO A 313 -0.02 14.09 37.35
C PRO A 313 -0.32 15.60 37.28
N THR A 314 -1.05 16.04 36.24
CA THR A 314 -1.42 17.44 36.01
C THR A 314 -2.93 17.59 35.91
N ASN A 315 -3.44 18.78 36.24
CA ASN A 315 -4.85 19.10 36.01
C ASN A 315 -5.16 19.09 34.52
N VAL A 316 -6.35 18.61 34.17
CA VAL A 316 -6.84 18.55 32.79
C VAL A 316 -8.13 19.34 32.72
N VAL A 317 -8.27 20.18 31.70
CA VAL A 317 -9.54 20.86 31.41
C VAL A 317 -10.48 19.85 30.75
N CYS A 318 -11.51 19.42 31.48
CA CYS A 318 -12.46 18.43 30.99
C CYS A 318 -13.86 18.64 31.59
N VAL A 319 -14.84 17.92 31.03
CA VAL A 319 -16.23 17.87 31.51
C VAL A 319 -16.63 16.41 31.72
N ARG A 320 -17.44 16.13 32.74
CA ARG A 320 -18.03 14.79 32.95
C ARG A 320 -19.20 14.60 31.98
N GLY A 321 -19.35 13.40 31.43
CA GLY A 321 -20.33 13.16 30.36
C GLY A 321 -21.77 13.46 30.75
N ASP A 322 -22.19 13.15 31.98
CA ASP A 322 -23.53 13.49 32.49
C ASP A 322 -23.81 15.00 32.57
N VAL A 323 -22.77 15.81 32.82
CA VAL A 323 -22.86 17.28 32.83
C VAL A 323 -23.04 17.77 31.41
N LEU A 324 -22.26 17.23 30.47
CA LEU A 324 -22.36 17.56 29.05
C LEU A 324 -23.72 17.14 28.48
N MET A 325 -24.18 15.92 28.78
CA MET A 325 -25.50 15.39 28.40
C MET A 325 -26.65 16.28 28.91
N ARG A 326 -26.60 16.72 30.18
CA ARG A 326 -27.61 17.65 30.71
C ARG A 326 -27.66 18.97 29.96
N LYS A 327 -26.52 19.50 29.50
CA LYS A 327 -26.50 20.73 28.69
C LYS A 327 -27.05 20.53 27.29
N ILE A 328 -26.75 19.39 26.67
CA ILE A 328 -27.33 19.02 25.38
C ILE A 328 -28.86 18.91 25.53
N PHE A 329 -29.34 18.20 26.54
CA PHE A 329 -30.77 18.05 26.84
C PHE A 329 -31.46 19.40 27.11
N GLN A 330 -30.81 20.29 27.88
CA GLN A 330 -31.30 21.63 28.13
C GLN A 330 -31.43 22.44 26.84
N ARG A 331 -30.48 22.31 25.91
CA ARG A 331 -30.52 23.05 24.63
C ARG A 331 -31.60 22.53 23.71
N LEU A 332 -31.78 21.20 23.65
CA LEU A 332 -32.77 20.53 22.81
C LEU A 332 -34.21 20.77 23.29
N SER A 333 -34.44 20.72 24.61
CA SER A 333 -35.78 20.86 25.20
C SER A 333 -36.37 22.28 25.13
N ASN A 334 -35.53 23.30 24.90
CA ASN A 334 -35.98 24.68 24.65
C ASN A 334 -36.66 24.88 23.28
N GLY A 335 -36.75 23.84 22.44
CA GLY A 335 -37.47 23.84 21.16
C GLY A 335 -38.56 22.78 21.10
N LEU A 336 -39.71 23.02 21.74
CA LEU A 336 -41.01 22.34 21.60
C LEU A 336 -41.03 20.96 20.88
N THR A 337 -40.65 19.90 21.58
CA THR A 337 -41.21 18.52 21.55
C THR A 337 -40.49 17.70 22.64
N ALA A 338 -41.10 16.60 23.11
CA ALA A 338 -40.48 15.72 24.11
C ALA A 338 -39.15 15.15 23.58
N THR A 339 -38.02 15.70 24.01
CA THR A 339 -36.69 15.19 23.66
C THR A 339 -36.46 13.85 24.35
N THR A 340 -36.21 12.79 23.58
CA THR A 340 -35.83 11.48 24.13
C THR A 340 -34.35 11.44 24.49
N GLN A 341 -33.97 10.55 25.41
CA GLN A 341 -32.56 10.31 25.76
C GLN A 341 -31.74 9.91 24.51
N GLU A 342 -32.28 9.03 23.67
CA GLU A 342 -31.66 8.60 22.41
C GLU A 342 -31.33 9.78 21.48
N HIS A 343 -32.23 10.77 21.41
CA HIS A 343 -32.02 11.97 20.61
C HIS A 343 -30.90 12.86 21.19
N ALA A 344 -30.74 12.92 22.51
CA ALA A 344 -29.62 13.64 23.13
C ALA A 344 -28.28 12.90 22.96
N ASP A 345 -28.28 11.57 23.05
CA ASP A 345 -27.10 10.73 22.82
C ASP A 345 -26.58 10.91 21.39
N GLU A 346 -27.48 10.99 20.42
CA GLU A 346 -27.15 11.27 19.02
C GLU A 346 -26.39 12.60 18.81
N PHE A 347 -26.75 13.64 19.56
CA PHE A 347 -26.06 14.94 19.49
C PHE A 347 -24.77 14.95 20.31
N PHE A 348 -24.70 14.18 21.39
CA PHE A 348 -23.44 13.95 22.10
C PHE A 348 -22.42 13.27 21.18
N ASP A 349 -22.84 12.22 20.47
CA ASP A 349 -22.01 11.54 19.49
C ASP A 349 -21.62 12.49 18.35
N ALA A 350 -22.56 13.29 17.83
CA ALA A 350 -22.27 14.28 16.78
C ALA A 350 -21.22 15.32 17.23
N LEU A 351 -21.26 15.77 18.49
CA LEU A 351 -20.24 16.64 19.05
C LEU A 351 -18.85 15.98 19.05
N VAL A 352 -18.75 14.72 19.45
CA VAL A 352 -17.47 13.99 19.42
C VAL A 352 -16.99 13.73 17.99
N LEU A 353 -17.90 13.40 17.06
CA LEU A 353 -17.59 13.19 15.65
C LEU A 353 -17.10 14.46 14.95
N SER A 354 -17.70 15.62 15.27
CA SER A 354 -17.27 16.92 14.74
C SER A 354 -15.83 17.26 15.15
N GLY A 355 -15.37 16.64 16.24
CA GLY A 355 -14.10 16.93 16.88
C GLY A 355 -14.20 18.11 17.81
N PHE A 356 -15.34 18.35 18.47
CA PHE A 356 -15.46 19.36 19.54
C PHE A 356 -14.83 18.89 20.84
N ALA A 357 -15.15 17.65 21.22
CA ALA A 357 -14.65 17.03 22.42
C ALA A 357 -14.18 15.62 22.11
N SER A 358 -13.14 15.16 22.80
CA SER A 358 -12.65 13.79 22.69
C SER A 358 -12.77 13.10 24.04
N PRO A 359 -13.11 11.80 24.09
CA PRO A 359 -13.02 11.02 25.31
C PRO A 359 -11.59 11.06 25.86
N LEU A 360 -11.44 11.43 27.13
CA LEU A 360 -10.14 11.59 27.78
C LEU A 360 -9.35 10.26 27.83
N ARG A 361 -10.05 9.12 27.88
CA ARG A 361 -9.46 7.76 27.90
C ARG A 361 -8.70 7.38 26.63
N GLU A 362 -8.88 8.10 25.53
CA GLU A 362 -8.27 7.73 24.26
C GLU A 362 -6.82 8.20 24.13
N ARG A 363 -6.40 9.15 24.97
CA ARG A 363 -5.22 10.02 24.83
C ARG A 363 -3.90 9.32 24.53
N ASP A 364 -3.70 8.09 25.01
CA ASP A 364 -2.34 7.52 25.16
C ASP A 364 -2.03 6.32 24.23
N ALA A 365 -2.93 5.92 23.33
CA ALA A 365 -2.68 4.77 22.45
C ALA A 365 -2.95 5.04 20.97
N ILE A 366 -1.91 4.90 20.13
CA ILE A 366 -2.00 4.93 18.66
C ILE A 366 -2.98 3.87 18.14
N ASN A 367 -3.13 2.75 18.85
CA ASN A 367 -3.99 1.62 18.51
C ASN A 367 -5.18 1.45 19.46
N ALA A 368 -5.65 2.52 20.12
CA ALA A 368 -6.78 2.39 21.04
C ALA A 368 -8.00 1.85 20.28
N LYS A 369 -8.69 0.87 20.90
CA LYS A 369 -9.87 0.25 20.29
C LYS A 369 -10.92 1.32 19.98
N LYS A 370 -11.46 1.27 18.76
CA LYS A 370 -12.57 2.12 18.32
C LYS A 370 -13.74 2.01 19.29
N LEU A 371 -14.25 3.14 19.76
CA LEU A 371 -15.44 3.19 20.59
C LEU A 371 -16.69 3.14 19.69
N GLU A 372 -17.65 2.28 20.03
CA GLU A 372 -19.00 2.31 19.49
C GLU A 372 -19.87 3.14 20.43
N GLY A 373 -20.37 4.28 19.96
CA GLY A 373 -21.03 5.28 20.81
C GLY A 373 -20.03 6.05 21.68
N PHE A 374 -20.24 7.35 21.80
CA PHE A 374 -19.42 8.24 22.62
C PHE A 374 -20.16 8.73 23.86
N ALA A 375 -21.49 8.78 23.85
CA ALA A 375 -22.30 9.07 25.02
C ALA A 375 -21.90 8.16 26.20
N ASP A 376 -21.32 8.77 27.23
CA ASP A 376 -20.87 8.09 28.44
C ASP A 376 -20.99 9.04 29.63
N ASP A 377 -22.04 8.87 30.43
CA ASP A 377 -22.33 9.71 31.59
C ASP A 377 -21.17 9.78 32.60
N LYS A 378 -20.37 8.72 32.70
CA LYS A 378 -19.29 8.60 33.69
C LYS A 378 -17.92 9.00 33.13
N GLY A 379 -17.80 9.02 31.80
CA GLY A 379 -16.59 9.41 31.09
C GLY A 379 -16.23 10.88 31.27
N PHE A 380 -14.95 11.20 31.11
CA PHE A 380 -14.47 12.57 30.98
C PHE A 380 -14.17 12.90 29.53
N PHE A 381 -14.53 14.11 29.12
CA PHE A 381 -14.35 14.62 27.77
C PHE A 381 -13.52 15.90 27.81
N VAL A 382 -12.54 15.97 26.91
CA VAL A 382 -11.63 17.12 26.77
C VAL A 382 -12.00 17.89 25.52
N PRO A 383 -12.03 19.24 25.56
CA PRO A 383 -12.18 20.02 24.35
C PRO A 383 -10.92 19.85 23.49
N THR A 384 -11.12 19.66 22.20
CA THR A 384 -10.04 19.51 21.22
C THR A 384 -9.41 20.85 20.84
N ASP A 385 -10.21 21.91 20.91
CA ASP A 385 -9.84 23.30 20.68
C ASP A 385 -8.82 23.76 21.73
N SER A 386 -7.66 24.23 21.26
CA SER A 386 -6.56 24.71 22.09
C SER A 386 -6.94 25.92 22.97
N GLN A 387 -7.92 26.72 22.54
CA GLN A 387 -8.41 27.87 23.32
C GLN A 387 -9.23 27.41 24.53
N LEU A 388 -10.00 26.34 24.39
CA LEU A 388 -10.88 25.82 25.43
C LEU A 388 -10.19 24.85 26.39
N ASN A 389 -9.11 24.18 25.97
CA ASN A 389 -8.42 23.21 26.81
C ASN A 389 -7.30 23.81 27.68
N GLY A 390 -7.23 25.15 27.76
CA GLY A 390 -6.25 25.88 28.57
C GLY A 390 -4.86 25.98 27.94
N ARG A 391 -4.72 25.75 26.63
CA ARG A 391 -3.43 25.74 25.90
C ARG A 391 -3.26 26.86 24.88
N ALA A 392 -4.15 27.86 24.89
CA ALA A 392 -4.14 29.01 23.98
C ALA A 392 -2.76 29.68 23.83
N ASN A 393 -1.96 29.68 24.90
CA ASN A 393 -0.67 30.38 24.98
C ASN A 393 0.55 29.53 24.57
N LEU A 394 0.38 28.26 24.16
CA LEU A 394 1.49 27.33 23.95
C LEU A 394 1.96 27.19 22.48
N ASN A 395 1.37 27.93 21.53
CA ASN A 395 1.63 27.76 20.08
C ASN A 395 1.49 26.28 19.65
N THR A 396 0.52 25.57 20.23
CA THR A 396 0.21 24.16 19.96
C THR A 396 -1.07 24.05 19.16
N ALA A 397 -1.20 22.99 18.37
CA ALA A 397 -2.45 22.62 17.73
C ALA A 397 -2.67 21.11 17.90
N SER A 398 -3.92 20.71 18.08
CA SER A 398 -4.36 19.33 18.05
C SER A 398 -4.40 18.79 16.61
N VAL A 399 -4.49 17.47 16.46
CA VAL A 399 -4.74 16.83 15.15
C VAL A 399 -6.01 17.41 14.51
N TRP A 400 -7.02 17.72 15.34
CA TRP A 400 -8.32 18.24 14.92
C TRP A 400 -8.24 19.65 14.31
N GLU A 401 -7.35 20.50 14.83
CA GLU A 401 -7.14 21.87 14.37
C GLU A 401 -6.30 21.93 13.08
N VAL A 402 -5.47 20.92 12.78
CA VAL A 402 -4.67 20.86 11.55
C VAL A 402 -5.30 20.04 10.42
N ARG A 403 -6.58 19.66 10.57
CA ARG A 403 -7.30 18.90 9.53
C ARG A 403 -7.57 19.72 8.28
N ASP A 404 -7.89 21.00 8.45
CA ASP A 404 -8.20 21.88 7.33
C ASP A 404 -6.92 22.14 6.50
N GLY A 405 -6.95 21.78 5.22
CA GLY A 405 -5.78 21.81 4.34
C GLY A 405 -4.81 20.63 4.49
N ALA A 406 -5.14 19.60 5.28
CA ALA A 406 -4.35 18.37 5.32
C ALA A 406 -4.44 17.64 3.98
N VAL A 407 -3.28 17.23 3.43
CA VAL A 407 -3.18 16.51 2.15
C VAL A 407 -2.66 15.08 2.32
N GLN A 408 -2.06 14.77 3.47
CA GLN A 408 -1.61 13.43 3.83
C GLN A 408 -1.54 13.31 5.35
N ALA A 409 -2.03 12.20 5.89
CA ALA A 409 -1.97 11.92 7.33
C ALA A 409 -1.89 10.41 7.60
N GLY A 410 -1.04 10.00 8.53
CA GLY A 410 -0.84 8.59 8.82
C GLY A 410 0.29 8.31 9.80
N THR A 411 0.40 7.04 10.20
CA THR A 411 1.49 6.59 11.08
C THR A 411 2.80 6.53 10.31
N VAL A 412 3.85 7.08 10.91
CA VAL A 412 5.22 7.06 10.39
C VAL A 412 6.19 6.65 11.51
N VAL A 413 7.34 6.11 11.13
CA VAL A 413 8.34 5.62 12.08
C VAL A 413 9.53 6.55 12.07
N LYS A 414 9.85 7.16 13.22
CA LYS A 414 11.04 8.03 13.35
C LYS A 414 12.18 7.23 14.00
N PRO A 415 13.40 7.29 13.44
CA PRO A 415 14.56 6.67 14.06
C PRO A 415 14.81 7.32 15.43
N ALA A 416 15.08 6.48 16.43
CA ALA A 416 15.24 6.92 17.81
C ALA A 416 16.45 7.88 17.96
N LYS A 417 16.19 9.20 18.01
CA LYS A 417 17.23 10.23 18.21
C LYS A 417 17.14 10.98 19.55
N SER A 418 16.24 10.63 20.48
CA SER A 418 16.03 11.39 21.71
C SER A 418 16.77 10.85 22.94
N TYR A 419 17.03 11.72 23.92
CA TYR A 419 17.61 11.39 25.23
C TYR A 419 16.90 10.23 25.97
N ALA A 420 15.60 10.02 25.71
CA ALA A 420 14.84 8.89 26.24
C ALA A 420 15.31 7.51 25.69
N ALA A 421 15.80 7.47 24.44
CA ALA A 421 16.41 6.27 23.88
C ALA A 421 17.80 5.99 24.49
N TYR A 422 18.55 7.04 24.85
CA TYR A 422 19.80 6.92 25.61
C TYR A 422 19.54 6.38 27.03
N ALA A 423 18.50 6.86 27.72
CA ALA A 423 18.11 6.36 29.04
C ALA A 423 17.66 4.89 29.01
N LYS A 424 16.87 4.49 28.00
CA LYS A 424 16.45 3.10 27.78
C LYS A 424 17.63 2.18 27.44
N LYS A 425 18.59 2.65 26.64
CA LYS A 425 19.84 1.94 26.34
C LYS A 425 20.70 1.73 27.59
N ARG A 426 20.77 2.72 28.49
CA ARG A 426 21.47 2.61 29.79
C ARG A 426 20.77 1.65 30.77
N MET A 427 19.47 1.39 30.57
CA MET A 427 18.68 0.40 31.31
C MET A 427 18.57 -0.97 30.59
N GLY A 428 19.33 -1.20 29.51
CA GLY A 428 19.39 -2.51 28.83
C GLY A 428 18.26 -2.79 27.84
N TYR A 429 17.43 -1.80 27.50
CA TYR A 429 16.41 -1.92 26.46
C TYR A 429 16.95 -1.45 25.10
N ALA A 430 16.66 -2.20 24.03
CA ALA A 430 16.97 -1.79 22.66
C ALA A 430 16.30 -0.43 22.36
N ALA A 431 17.01 0.47 21.65
CA ALA A 431 16.44 1.71 21.15
C ALA A 431 15.41 1.34 20.08
N LEU A 432 14.14 1.26 20.47
CA LEU A 432 13.04 0.96 19.57
C LEU A 432 12.71 2.22 18.76
N ASP A 433 12.55 2.06 17.45
CA ASP A 433 12.01 3.11 16.60
C ASP A 433 10.65 3.58 17.15
N VAL A 434 10.39 4.88 17.05
CA VAL A 434 9.21 5.49 17.66
C VAL A 434 8.16 5.71 16.57
N SER A 435 7.08 4.94 16.63
CA SER A 435 5.88 5.21 15.85
C SER A 435 5.27 6.53 16.32
N CYS A 436 4.97 7.41 15.38
CA CYS A 436 4.26 8.66 15.62
C CYS A 436 3.28 8.90 14.48
N TYR A 437 2.36 9.84 14.67
CA TYR A 437 1.38 10.17 13.66
C TYR A 437 1.77 11.49 12.98
N ALA A 438 1.80 11.54 11.66
CA ALA A 438 2.19 12.72 10.91
C ALA A 438 1.03 13.29 10.09
N VAL A 439 1.04 14.60 9.85
CA VAL A 439 0.09 15.30 8.98
C VAL A 439 0.86 16.31 8.11
N ALA A 440 0.87 16.12 6.80
CA ALA A 440 1.30 17.13 5.85
C ALA A 440 0.11 18.03 5.51
N ASN A 441 0.28 19.34 5.70
CA ASN A 441 -0.77 20.33 5.53
C ASN A 441 -0.34 21.40 4.53
N GLU A 442 -1.07 21.49 3.43
CA GLU A 442 -0.81 22.41 2.33
C GLU A 442 -1.21 23.84 2.66
N LYS A 443 -2.32 24.03 3.38
CA LYS A 443 -2.80 25.37 3.77
C LYS A 443 -1.82 26.03 4.75
N HIS A 444 -1.30 25.25 5.69
CA HIS A 444 -0.36 25.70 6.71
C HIS A 444 1.10 25.67 6.25
N LYS A 445 1.38 25.06 5.09
CA LYS A 445 2.74 24.79 4.59
C LYS A 445 3.62 24.13 5.64
N CYS A 446 3.10 23.11 6.32
CA CYS A 446 3.74 22.48 7.47
C CYS A 446 3.60 20.95 7.46
N LEU A 447 4.61 20.27 8.01
CA LEU A 447 4.55 18.86 8.39
C LEU A 447 4.51 18.75 9.91
N TYR A 448 3.37 18.29 10.44
CA TYR A 448 3.16 18.10 11.88
C TYR A 448 3.41 16.65 12.28
N PHE A 449 3.96 16.43 13.48
CA PHE A 449 4.08 15.13 14.11
C PHE A 449 3.36 15.14 15.46
N PHE A 450 2.68 14.05 15.78
CA PHE A 450 1.85 13.85 16.95
C PHE A 450 2.19 12.53 17.60
N GLU A 451 1.92 12.41 18.90
CA GLU A 451 2.07 11.14 19.63
C GLU A 451 0.98 10.13 19.21
N SER A 452 -0.17 10.61 18.71
CA SER A 452 -1.28 9.78 18.25
C SER A 452 -2.17 10.52 17.25
N ASP A 453 -3.03 9.77 16.57
CA ASP A 453 -3.99 10.21 15.54
C ASP A 453 -5.18 11.06 16.03
N HIS A 454 -5.17 11.42 17.32
CA HIS A 454 -6.19 12.23 17.99
C HIS A 454 -5.56 13.12 19.08
N ALA A 455 -4.24 13.27 19.06
CA ALA A 455 -3.50 14.04 20.06
C ALA A 455 -3.96 15.50 20.10
N LEU A 456 -3.94 16.07 21.31
CA LEU A 456 -4.32 17.47 21.57
C LEU A 456 -3.18 18.48 21.34
N GLN A 457 -1.99 17.99 20.98
CA GLN A 457 -0.84 18.82 20.64
C GLN A 457 0.12 18.04 19.73
N PHE A 458 0.75 18.73 18.79
CA PHE A 458 1.88 18.18 18.06
C PHE A 458 3.10 18.03 18.99
N SER A 459 3.91 16.99 18.76
CA SER A 459 5.21 16.79 19.41
C SER A 459 6.32 17.57 18.71
N SER A 460 6.21 17.75 17.40
CA SER A 460 7.08 18.61 16.60
C SER A 460 6.37 19.05 15.32
N LYS A 461 6.81 20.16 14.73
CA LYS A 461 6.37 20.60 13.40
C LYS A 461 7.58 21.02 12.58
N MET A 462 7.46 20.92 11.26
CA MET A 462 8.45 21.40 10.31
C MET A 462 7.77 22.35 9.33
N ASP A 463 8.38 23.51 9.13
CA ASP A 463 7.98 24.44 8.08
C ASP A 463 8.39 23.85 6.72
N LEU A 464 7.42 23.74 5.82
CA LEU A 464 7.62 23.30 4.43
C LEU A 464 7.64 24.49 3.46
N SER A 465 7.41 25.71 3.96
CA SER A 465 7.69 26.92 3.22
C SER A 465 9.20 27.21 3.20
N MET A 466 9.64 28.14 2.35
CA MET A 466 11.00 28.67 2.27
C MET A 466 12.14 27.63 2.30
N GLU A 467 12.77 27.37 1.15
CA GLU A 467 13.97 26.51 0.99
C GLU A 467 13.86 25.09 1.58
N ALA A 468 12.69 24.67 2.08
CA ALA A 468 12.50 23.32 2.58
C ALA A 468 12.69 22.32 1.44
N THR A 469 13.45 21.26 1.71
CA THR A 469 13.74 20.20 0.74
C THR A 469 13.25 18.85 1.25
N VAL A 470 12.78 18.01 0.33
CA VAL A 470 12.41 16.63 0.60
C VAL A 470 13.15 15.68 -0.33
N GLN A 471 13.62 14.55 0.21
CA GLN A 471 14.39 13.56 -0.52
C GLN A 471 14.16 12.14 0.03
N PHE A 472 14.53 11.13 -0.76
CA PHE A 472 14.60 9.77 -0.24
C PHE A 472 15.74 9.64 0.78
N GLU A 473 15.51 8.83 1.82
CA GLU A 473 16.51 8.48 2.83
C GLU A 473 16.87 7.00 2.70
N GLU A 474 18.10 6.73 2.25
CA GLU A 474 18.56 5.38 1.95
C GLU A 474 18.94 4.57 3.21
N THR A 475 19.20 5.24 4.34
CA THR A 475 19.54 4.53 5.60
C THR A 475 18.34 3.85 6.26
N LEU A 476 17.12 4.15 5.80
CA LEU A 476 15.89 3.54 6.28
C LEU A 476 15.12 2.90 5.13
N ALA A 477 14.59 1.69 5.33
CA ALA A 477 13.65 1.10 4.38
C ALA A 477 12.47 2.06 4.18
N PHE A 478 12.20 2.45 2.93
CA PHE A 478 11.17 3.42 2.56
C PHE A 478 11.29 4.77 3.31
N GLY A 479 12.53 5.22 3.57
CA GLY A 479 12.82 6.44 4.30
C GLY A 479 12.59 7.73 3.50
N ILE A 480 12.16 8.78 4.20
CA ILE A 480 12.02 10.14 3.69
C ILE A 480 12.78 11.07 4.63
N ARG A 481 13.55 11.99 4.05
CA ARG A 481 14.17 13.11 4.75
C ARG A 481 13.52 14.40 4.30
N VAL A 482 13.11 15.20 5.27
CA VAL A 482 12.68 16.58 5.05
C VAL A 482 13.64 17.49 5.81
N THR A 483 14.16 18.52 5.13
CA THR A 483 15.10 19.48 5.69
C THR A 483 14.56 20.88 5.50
N SER A 484 14.56 21.67 6.57
CA SER A 484 14.19 23.09 6.58
C SER A 484 15.32 23.89 7.25
N THR A 485 15.18 25.22 7.28
CA THR A 485 16.11 26.11 8.01
C THR A 485 16.17 25.79 9.51
N ALA A 486 15.09 25.27 10.10
CA ALA A 486 15.00 24.88 11.50
C ALA A 486 15.64 23.50 11.80
N GLY A 487 16.04 22.74 10.78
CA GLY A 487 16.67 21.44 10.92
C GLY A 487 16.07 20.36 10.01
N SER A 488 16.50 19.11 10.21
CA SER A 488 16.08 17.96 9.41
C SER A 488 15.30 16.93 10.23
N VAL A 489 14.26 16.38 9.64
CA VAL A 489 13.54 15.21 10.14
C VAL A 489 13.68 14.06 9.15
N VAL A 490 13.80 12.87 9.70
CA VAL A 490 13.83 11.63 8.94
C VAL A 490 12.76 10.72 9.51
N PHE A 491 12.00 10.05 8.63
CA PHE A 491 11.03 9.04 9.01
C PHE A 491 10.91 7.99 7.91
N SER A 492 10.40 6.80 8.23
CA SER A 492 10.06 5.75 7.27
C SER A 492 8.57 5.43 7.32
N VAL A 493 8.10 4.77 6.27
CA VAL A 493 6.72 4.32 6.08
C VAL A 493 6.69 2.85 5.67
N GLU A 494 5.50 2.24 5.66
CA GLU A 494 5.36 0.79 5.55
C GLU A 494 5.67 0.22 4.15
N SER A 495 5.60 1.05 3.10
CA SER A 495 5.80 0.60 1.72
C SER A 495 6.39 1.67 0.82
N LYS A 496 6.91 1.26 -0.34
CA LYS A 496 7.41 2.17 -1.38
C LYS A 496 6.32 3.09 -1.93
N GLU A 497 5.11 2.58 -2.09
CA GLU A 497 3.96 3.34 -2.57
C GLU A 497 3.60 4.46 -1.58
N LEU A 498 3.63 4.15 -0.28
CA LEU A 498 3.45 5.17 0.76
C LEU A 498 4.61 6.15 0.76
N GLN A 499 5.85 5.70 0.53
CA GLN A 499 7.02 6.58 0.47
C GLN A 499 6.84 7.64 -0.62
N ASP A 500 6.42 7.21 -1.81
CA ASP A 500 6.20 8.10 -2.94
C ASP A 500 4.98 9.02 -2.71
N ALA A 501 3.90 8.50 -2.12
CA ALA A 501 2.73 9.30 -1.76
C ALA A 501 3.06 10.40 -0.75
N TRP A 502 3.80 10.07 0.31
CA TRP A 502 4.27 11.02 1.32
C TRP A 502 5.22 12.05 0.70
N LEU A 503 6.17 11.62 -0.12
CA LEU A 503 7.09 12.52 -0.83
C LEU A 503 6.32 13.55 -1.66
N ASN A 504 5.38 13.10 -2.50
CA ASN A 504 4.56 13.97 -3.35
C ASN A 504 3.69 14.92 -2.52
N SER A 505 3.11 14.44 -1.42
CA SER A 505 2.27 15.26 -0.55
C SER A 505 3.08 16.36 0.15
N ILE A 506 4.33 16.07 0.52
CA ILE A 506 5.24 17.05 1.11
C ILE A 506 5.69 18.08 0.07
N ILE A 507 5.86 17.67 -1.19
CA ILE A 507 6.12 18.59 -2.31
C ILE A 507 4.92 19.52 -2.52
N ASN A 508 3.70 18.97 -2.61
CA ASN A 508 2.47 19.74 -2.77
C ASN A 508 2.26 20.71 -1.58
N ALA A 509 2.65 20.28 -0.38
CA ALA A 509 2.61 21.12 0.82
C ALA A 509 3.70 22.22 0.86
N GLY A 510 4.61 22.30 -0.13
CA GLY A 510 5.51 23.43 -0.35
C GLY A 510 7.00 23.10 -0.44
N ALA A 511 7.42 21.88 -0.07
CA ALA A 511 8.83 21.52 -0.11
C ALA A 511 9.32 21.30 -1.54
N GLN A 512 10.60 21.60 -1.79
CA GLN A 512 11.25 21.29 -3.06
C GLN A 512 11.83 19.88 -3.02
N TYR A 513 11.63 19.09 -4.08
CA TYR A 513 12.32 17.82 -4.18
C TYR A 513 13.81 18.06 -4.42
N ARG A 514 14.68 17.55 -3.54
CA ARG A 514 16.13 17.57 -3.72
C ARG A 514 16.60 16.14 -3.96
N GLU A 515 17.00 15.85 -5.19
CA GLU A 515 17.75 14.62 -5.41
C GLU A 515 19.17 14.81 -4.84
N ALA A 516 19.65 13.86 -4.04
CA ALA A 516 21.06 13.85 -3.63
C ALA A 516 21.88 13.54 -4.89
N PHE A 517 22.25 14.57 -5.66
CA PHE A 517 23.09 14.36 -6.84
C PHE A 517 24.48 13.96 -6.38
N ASN A 518 24.92 12.75 -6.74
CA ASN A 518 26.33 12.39 -6.69
C ASN A 518 27.07 13.20 -7.78
N LEU A 519 27.53 14.40 -7.43
CA LEU A 519 28.49 15.28 -8.11
C LEU A 519 28.21 15.71 -9.58
N ALA A 520 28.46 17.01 -9.84
CA ALA A 520 28.87 17.58 -11.13
C ALA A 520 27.92 17.54 -12.36
N ALA A 521 26.65 17.13 -12.25
CA ALA A 521 25.70 17.13 -13.38
C ALA A 521 25.56 18.50 -14.09
N GLU A 522 25.70 19.60 -13.35
CA GLU A 522 25.66 20.97 -13.89
C GLU A 522 26.88 21.33 -14.77
N THR A 523 27.98 20.58 -14.63
CA THR A 523 29.21 20.80 -15.41
C THR A 523 29.28 19.95 -16.69
N VAL A 524 28.41 18.94 -16.80
CA VAL A 524 28.28 18.06 -17.96
C VAL A 524 27.57 18.84 -19.07
N LYS A 525 28.22 19.01 -20.22
CA LYS A 525 27.70 19.84 -21.32
C LYS A 525 26.94 19.03 -22.35
N SER A 526 27.20 17.73 -22.43
CA SER A 526 26.56 16.83 -23.38
C SER A 526 26.53 15.40 -22.85
N LEU A 527 25.67 14.56 -23.44
CA LEU A 527 25.69 13.11 -23.19
C LEU A 527 27.09 12.52 -23.43
N TYR A 528 27.88 13.09 -24.35
CA TYR A 528 29.17 12.56 -24.77
C TYR A 528 30.28 12.64 -23.72
N ASP A 529 30.15 13.57 -22.76
CA ASP A 529 31.09 13.69 -21.65
C ASP A 529 30.96 12.53 -20.63
N LEU A 530 29.90 11.72 -20.77
CA LEU A 530 29.56 10.66 -19.84
C LEU A 530 30.10 9.30 -20.29
N LYS A 531 30.16 8.40 -19.32
CA LYS A 531 30.55 7.01 -19.52
C LYS A 531 29.68 6.12 -18.65
N ASP A 532 29.61 4.86 -19.03
CA ASP A 532 28.91 3.87 -18.23
C ASP A 532 29.40 2.45 -18.48
N PHE A 533 28.96 1.47 -17.69
CA PHE A 533 29.41 0.08 -17.81
C PHE A 533 28.38 -0.81 -18.52
N ASP A 534 28.86 -1.59 -19.48
CA ASP A 534 28.03 -2.58 -20.18
C ASP A 534 27.75 -3.82 -19.32
N MET A 535 26.93 -4.74 -19.82
CA MET A 535 26.58 -5.99 -19.13
C MET A 535 27.78 -6.89 -18.80
N ALA A 536 28.94 -6.70 -19.46
CA ALA A 536 30.18 -7.42 -19.18
C ALA A 536 31.11 -6.65 -18.21
N GLY A 537 30.66 -5.53 -17.66
CA GLY A 537 31.43 -4.67 -16.77
C GLY A 537 32.50 -3.84 -17.49
N LYS A 538 32.42 -3.71 -18.82
CA LYS A 538 33.36 -2.90 -19.60
C LYS A 538 32.86 -1.46 -19.67
N GLU A 539 33.76 -0.50 -19.40
CA GLU A 539 33.45 0.92 -19.57
C GLU A 539 33.21 1.25 -21.06
N VAL A 540 32.09 1.91 -21.32
CA VAL A 540 31.64 2.43 -22.61
C VAL A 540 31.48 3.94 -22.49
N SER A 541 32.27 4.67 -23.26
CA SER A 541 32.10 6.13 -23.37
C SER A 541 30.92 6.46 -24.28
N MET A 542 30.10 7.44 -23.86
CA MET A 542 28.96 7.90 -24.64
C MET A 542 29.36 8.69 -25.89
N GLU A 543 30.61 9.17 -25.96
CA GLU A 543 31.25 9.72 -27.17
C GLU A 543 31.09 8.80 -28.38
N LYS A 544 31.03 7.47 -28.15
CA LYS A 544 30.75 6.45 -29.19
C LYS A 544 29.49 6.76 -30.00
N TYR A 545 28.51 7.44 -29.41
CA TYR A 545 27.23 7.76 -30.02
C TYR A 545 27.19 9.15 -30.65
N ARG A 546 28.35 9.78 -30.89
CA ARG A 546 28.43 11.09 -31.55
C ARG A 546 27.75 11.07 -32.92
N GLY A 547 26.93 12.10 -33.20
CA GLY A 547 26.22 12.25 -34.47
C GLY A 547 24.98 11.35 -34.62
N LYS A 548 24.66 10.53 -33.60
CA LYS A 548 23.49 9.65 -33.56
C LYS A 548 22.36 10.29 -32.77
N VAL A 549 21.12 9.98 -33.13
CA VAL A 549 19.95 10.22 -32.28
C VAL A 549 19.92 9.11 -31.25
N VAL A 550 19.90 9.43 -29.96
CA VAL A 550 20.02 8.44 -28.89
C VAL A 550 18.76 8.39 -28.05
N LEU A 551 18.16 7.20 -27.93
CA LEU A 551 17.03 6.95 -27.04
C LEU A 551 17.51 6.19 -25.79
N VAL A 552 17.57 6.89 -24.66
CA VAL A 552 17.94 6.34 -23.36
C VAL A 552 16.69 5.87 -22.61
N VAL A 553 16.66 4.63 -22.16
CA VAL A 553 15.49 4.03 -21.50
C VAL A 553 15.89 3.23 -20.27
N ASN A 554 15.25 3.49 -19.12
CA ASN A 554 15.35 2.56 -17.98
C ASN A 554 14.39 1.39 -18.20
N VAL A 555 14.87 0.15 -18.16
CA VAL A 555 14.10 -1.03 -18.57
C VAL A 555 13.90 -2.03 -17.43
N SER A 556 12.92 -2.91 -17.61
CA SER A 556 12.61 -4.00 -16.68
C SER A 556 12.00 -5.21 -17.42
N THR A 557 12.13 -6.39 -16.83
CA THR A 557 11.74 -7.72 -17.31
C THR A 557 10.40 -8.17 -16.72
N LEU A 558 10.09 -7.77 -15.48
CA LEU A 558 8.86 -8.14 -14.78
C LEU A 558 7.81 -7.03 -14.69
N CYS A 559 8.02 -5.93 -15.42
CA CYS A 559 7.09 -4.80 -15.43
C CYS A 559 5.90 -5.05 -16.36
N ALA A 560 4.71 -4.58 -15.97
CA ALA A 560 3.50 -4.67 -16.79
C ALA A 560 3.59 -3.94 -18.15
N LEU A 561 4.56 -3.03 -18.30
CA LEU A 561 4.83 -2.26 -19.51
C LEU A 561 5.86 -2.94 -20.44
N THR A 562 6.56 -3.98 -19.96
CA THR A 562 7.56 -4.77 -20.72
C THR A 562 7.02 -5.33 -22.04
N PRO A 563 5.80 -5.92 -22.10
CA PRO A 563 5.27 -6.49 -23.34
C PRO A 563 4.94 -5.45 -24.42
N ILE A 564 4.81 -4.17 -24.06
CA ILE A 564 4.58 -3.08 -25.01
C ILE A 564 5.90 -2.44 -25.40
N ASN A 565 6.77 -2.17 -24.43
CA ASN A 565 7.98 -1.38 -24.65
C ASN A 565 9.04 -2.15 -25.44
N TYR A 566 9.43 -3.37 -25.05
CA TYR A 566 10.50 -4.09 -25.77
C TYR A 566 10.16 -4.35 -27.24
N PRO A 567 8.96 -4.83 -27.62
CA PRO A 567 8.62 -4.99 -29.03
C PRO A 567 8.64 -3.69 -29.82
N GLN A 568 8.16 -2.59 -29.24
CA GLN A 568 8.17 -1.29 -29.92
C GLN A 568 9.58 -0.70 -30.04
N LEU A 569 10.43 -0.85 -29.02
CA LEU A 569 11.85 -0.47 -29.09
C LEU A 569 12.58 -1.28 -30.17
N ALA A 570 12.38 -2.61 -30.20
CA ALA A 570 12.97 -3.47 -31.23
C ALA A 570 12.49 -3.09 -32.64
N LYS A 571 11.22 -2.68 -32.78
CA LYS A 571 10.67 -2.20 -34.06
C LYS A 571 11.29 -0.88 -34.50
N LEU A 572 11.47 0.09 -33.60
CA LEU A 572 12.15 1.36 -33.90
C LEU A 572 13.60 1.14 -34.28
N ASP A 573 14.31 0.33 -33.50
CA ASP A 573 15.70 -0.05 -33.72
C ASP A 573 15.89 -0.72 -35.09
N ALA A 574 15.07 -1.72 -35.42
CA ALA A 574 15.11 -2.38 -36.72
C ALA A 574 14.81 -1.42 -37.89
N LYS A 575 14.01 -0.38 -37.67
CA LYS A 575 13.60 0.57 -38.73
C LYS A 575 14.63 1.69 -38.95
N TYR A 576 15.26 2.18 -37.88
CA TYR A 576 16.02 3.43 -37.91
C TYR A 576 17.48 3.32 -37.50
N ARG A 577 17.97 2.15 -37.06
CA ARG A 577 19.39 1.99 -36.69
C ARG A 577 20.33 2.44 -37.79
N ASP A 578 20.11 1.98 -39.01
CA ASP A 578 20.96 2.30 -40.16
C ASP A 578 20.87 3.79 -40.58
N GLN A 579 19.82 4.49 -40.14
CA GLN A 579 19.62 5.93 -40.36
C GLN A 579 20.25 6.79 -39.25
N GLY A 580 20.75 6.15 -38.19
CA GLY A 580 21.47 6.81 -37.10
C GLY A 580 20.75 6.86 -35.76
N LEU A 581 19.69 6.07 -35.55
CA LEU A 581 19.09 5.88 -34.21
C LEU A 581 19.90 4.85 -33.42
N GLU A 582 20.19 5.16 -32.15
CA GLU A 582 20.79 4.23 -31.18
C GLU A 582 19.91 4.16 -29.93
N ILE A 583 19.57 2.94 -29.48
CA ILE A 583 18.81 2.74 -28.25
C ILE A 583 19.75 2.24 -27.15
N LEU A 584 19.72 2.88 -25.99
CA LEU A 584 20.52 2.52 -24.83
C LEU A 584 19.59 2.07 -23.70
N ALA A 585 19.64 0.78 -23.36
CA ALA A 585 18.78 0.17 -22.36
C ALA A 585 19.51 -0.02 -21.03
N PHE A 586 18.93 0.53 -19.96
CA PHE A 586 19.49 0.54 -18.61
C PHE A 586 18.56 -0.23 -17.65
N PRO A 587 18.82 -1.51 -17.37
CA PRO A 587 18.06 -2.27 -16.39
C PRO A 587 18.12 -1.63 -15.00
N CYS A 588 16.99 -1.54 -14.31
CA CYS A 588 16.92 -0.92 -12.99
C CYS A 588 15.92 -1.64 -12.08
N ASN A 589 16.34 -1.97 -10.86
CA ASN A 589 15.51 -2.71 -9.90
C ASN A 589 14.78 -1.83 -8.87
N GLN A 590 14.92 -0.50 -8.95
CA GLN A 590 14.35 0.43 -7.96
C GLN A 590 12.82 0.51 -7.98
N PHE A 591 12.18 0.00 -9.04
CA PHE A 591 10.73 0.12 -9.26
C PHE A 591 10.04 -1.21 -8.98
N ALA A 592 9.54 -1.36 -7.75
CA ALA A 592 8.85 -2.55 -7.25
C ALA A 592 9.63 -3.87 -7.43
N GLY A 593 10.97 -3.82 -7.43
CA GLY A 593 11.80 -5.01 -7.55
C GLY A 593 11.61 -5.78 -8.88
N GLN A 594 11.18 -5.09 -9.94
CA GLN A 594 10.79 -5.71 -11.22
C GLN A 594 11.97 -6.06 -12.15
N GLU A 595 13.21 -5.90 -11.70
CA GLU A 595 14.42 -6.34 -12.40
C GLU A 595 15.34 -7.16 -11.48
N PRO A 596 14.85 -8.28 -10.92
CA PRO A 596 15.60 -9.02 -9.89
C PRO A 596 16.78 -9.80 -10.49
N GLY A 597 16.70 -10.19 -11.76
CA GLY A 597 17.64 -11.12 -12.38
C GLY A 597 19.07 -10.59 -12.56
N THR A 598 20.01 -11.52 -12.79
CA THR A 598 21.42 -11.21 -13.12
C THR A 598 21.56 -10.66 -14.54
N HIS A 599 22.75 -10.15 -14.90
CA HIS A 599 23.02 -9.67 -16.26
C HIS A 599 22.74 -10.75 -17.32
N GLU A 600 23.14 -12.00 -17.04
CA GLU A 600 22.91 -13.14 -17.94
C GLU A 600 21.42 -13.46 -18.09
N GLU A 601 20.66 -13.40 -17.00
CA GLU A 601 19.22 -13.66 -17.01
C GLU A 601 18.46 -12.56 -17.77
N ILE A 602 18.84 -11.30 -17.59
CA ILE A 602 18.26 -10.16 -18.31
C ILE A 602 18.54 -10.31 -19.81
N LEU A 603 19.79 -10.57 -20.20
CA LEU A 603 20.16 -10.78 -21.60
C LEU A 603 19.44 -11.98 -22.21
N LYS A 604 19.30 -13.09 -21.46
CA LYS A 604 18.53 -14.26 -21.91
C LYS A 604 17.05 -13.92 -22.10
N PHE A 605 16.47 -13.13 -21.21
CA PHE A 605 15.06 -12.72 -21.30
C PHE A 605 14.80 -11.87 -22.55
N VAL A 606 15.65 -10.88 -22.83
CA VAL A 606 15.39 -9.92 -23.92
C VAL A 606 15.59 -10.52 -25.32
N LYS A 607 16.29 -11.65 -25.45
CA LYS A 607 16.43 -12.39 -26.71
C LYS A 607 15.09 -12.72 -27.38
N LYS A 608 14.04 -12.98 -26.59
CA LYS A 608 12.69 -13.27 -27.14
C LYS A 608 12.04 -12.09 -27.87
N TYR A 609 12.53 -10.88 -27.64
CA TYR A 609 12.06 -9.67 -28.31
C TYR A 609 12.96 -9.25 -29.47
N ASN A 610 14.00 -10.04 -29.79
CA ASN A 610 14.99 -9.73 -30.82
C ASN A 610 15.62 -8.33 -30.64
N CYS A 611 15.81 -7.90 -29.39
CA CYS A 611 16.49 -6.64 -29.11
C CYS A 611 17.97 -6.78 -29.46
N GLN A 612 18.45 -5.91 -30.36
CA GLN A 612 19.84 -5.91 -30.83
C GLN A 612 20.63 -4.66 -30.40
N PHE A 613 19.97 -3.74 -29.71
CA PHE A 613 20.56 -2.52 -29.18
C PHE A 613 21.34 -2.75 -27.87
N GLN A 614 22.11 -1.76 -27.44
CA GLN A 614 23.03 -1.87 -26.30
C GLN A 614 22.28 -1.97 -24.96
N PHE A 615 22.63 -2.98 -24.16
CA PHE A 615 22.25 -3.06 -22.75
C PHE A 615 23.45 -2.72 -21.87
N PHE A 616 23.18 -1.93 -20.83
CA PHE A 616 24.13 -1.59 -19.78
C PHE A 616 23.89 -2.46 -18.54
N GLU A 617 24.86 -2.50 -17.61
CA GLU A 617 24.70 -3.23 -16.35
C GLU A 617 23.47 -2.76 -15.56
N LYS A 618 22.97 -3.61 -14.66
CA LYS A 618 21.85 -3.23 -13.81
C LYS A 618 22.30 -2.25 -12.72
N HIS A 619 21.72 -1.05 -12.66
CA HIS A 619 22.06 -0.05 -11.64
C HIS A 619 20.89 0.90 -11.36
N ASP A 620 21.03 1.68 -10.29
CA ASP A 620 20.07 2.68 -9.84
C ASP A 620 20.01 3.90 -10.76
N VAL A 621 18.81 4.44 -10.96
CA VAL A 621 18.55 5.63 -11.80
C VAL A 621 18.03 6.82 -11.00
N ASN A 622 17.69 6.61 -9.73
CA ASN A 622 17.29 7.62 -8.73
C ASN A 622 18.18 7.53 -7.48
N GLY A 623 18.18 8.60 -6.69
CA GLY A 623 18.88 8.63 -5.40
C GLY A 623 20.37 8.97 -5.54
N ALA A 624 21.12 8.85 -4.44
CA ALA A 624 22.54 9.19 -4.43
C ALA A 624 23.31 8.27 -5.38
N GLY A 625 23.01 6.97 -5.38
CA GLY A 625 23.59 5.99 -6.29
C GLY A 625 23.15 6.09 -7.76
N ALA A 626 22.40 7.11 -8.17
CA ALA A 626 21.96 7.22 -9.56
C ALA A 626 23.14 7.34 -10.53
N ARG A 627 23.08 6.58 -11.64
CA ARG A 627 24.10 6.66 -12.71
C ARG A 627 24.22 8.08 -13.27
N PRO A 628 25.43 8.52 -13.66
CA PRO A 628 25.66 9.86 -14.23
C PRO A 628 24.76 10.19 -15.43
N VAL A 629 24.48 9.22 -16.31
CA VAL A 629 23.59 9.39 -17.47
C VAL A 629 22.19 9.84 -17.05
N PHE A 630 21.57 9.17 -16.08
CA PHE A 630 20.23 9.55 -15.62
C PHE A 630 20.24 10.81 -14.77
N THR A 631 21.28 11.01 -13.97
CA THR A 631 21.48 12.24 -13.19
C THR A 631 21.51 13.47 -14.11
N TYR A 632 22.29 13.42 -15.20
CA TYR A 632 22.34 14.48 -16.21
C TYR A 632 20.99 14.67 -16.92
N LEU A 633 20.38 13.60 -17.43
CA LEU A 633 19.15 13.67 -18.21
C LEU A 633 17.95 14.18 -17.39
N LYS A 634 17.83 13.77 -16.13
CA LYS A 634 16.78 14.27 -15.21
C LYS A 634 16.96 15.74 -14.85
N ALA A 635 18.21 16.22 -14.79
CA ALA A 635 18.51 17.62 -14.51
C ALA A 635 18.17 18.52 -15.70
N GLN A 636 18.52 18.10 -16.92
CA GLN A 636 18.25 18.85 -18.15
C GLN A 636 16.77 18.78 -18.58
N LEU A 637 16.11 17.64 -18.32
CA LEU A 637 14.70 17.41 -18.65
C LEU A 637 13.91 17.05 -17.39
N PRO A 638 13.59 18.04 -16.53
CA PRO A 638 12.86 17.84 -15.30
C PRO A 638 11.45 17.27 -15.57
N GLY A 639 10.93 16.50 -14.62
CA GLY A 639 9.55 16.02 -14.68
C GLY A 639 8.58 17.05 -14.10
N ALA A 640 7.29 16.97 -14.46
CA ALA A 640 6.26 17.92 -14.01
C ALA A 640 6.06 18.00 -12.47
N PHE A 641 6.55 17.02 -11.72
CA PHE A 641 6.42 16.93 -10.25
C PHE A 641 7.74 16.48 -9.60
N GLY A 642 8.86 17.05 -10.06
CA GLY A 642 10.21 16.70 -9.64
C GLY A 642 10.99 15.90 -10.68
N ASN A 643 12.30 15.79 -10.48
CA ASN A 643 13.23 15.30 -11.50
C ASN A 643 13.35 13.78 -11.51
N PHE A 644 13.04 13.10 -10.40
CA PHE A 644 13.18 11.65 -10.26
C PHE A 644 12.38 10.87 -11.31
N ILE A 645 12.86 9.67 -11.65
CA ILE A 645 12.15 8.72 -12.51
C ILE A 645 11.04 8.07 -11.70
N LYS A 646 9.81 8.13 -12.20
CA LYS A 646 8.64 7.63 -11.47
C LYS A 646 8.46 6.12 -11.58
N TRP A 647 8.91 5.52 -12.68
CA TRP A 647 8.70 4.09 -12.95
C TRP A 647 9.64 3.55 -14.03
N ASN A 648 9.58 2.23 -14.24
CA ASN A 648 10.16 1.53 -15.39
C ASN A 648 9.69 2.14 -16.72
N PHE A 649 10.57 2.14 -17.72
CA PHE A 649 10.35 2.64 -19.08
C PHE A 649 10.10 4.15 -19.18
N THR A 650 10.72 4.98 -18.34
CA THR A 650 10.90 6.40 -18.69
C THR A 650 11.94 6.49 -19.81
N LYS A 651 11.69 7.35 -20.80
CA LYS A 651 12.59 7.52 -21.95
C LYS A 651 13.08 8.94 -22.05
N PHE A 652 14.30 9.10 -22.53
CA PHE A 652 14.88 10.38 -22.89
C PHE A 652 15.42 10.28 -24.31
N LEU A 653 14.97 11.19 -25.17
CA LEU A 653 15.49 11.32 -26.52
C LEU A 653 16.55 12.42 -26.52
N VAL A 654 17.69 12.12 -27.13
CA VAL A 654 18.87 12.97 -27.24
C VAL A 654 19.18 13.15 -28.72
N ASP A 655 19.50 14.39 -29.11
CA ASP A 655 19.77 14.74 -30.50
C ASP A 655 21.17 14.30 -30.99
N ARG A 656 21.47 14.57 -32.26
CA ARG A 656 22.76 14.26 -32.91
C ARG A 656 23.97 15.02 -32.34
N ASN A 657 23.75 16.01 -31.49
CA ASN A 657 24.79 16.79 -30.82
C ASN A 657 24.99 16.37 -29.35
N GLY A 658 24.28 15.33 -28.91
CA GLY A 658 24.34 14.83 -27.54
C GLY A 658 23.55 15.67 -26.55
N GLN A 659 22.65 16.53 -27.05
CA GLN A 659 21.81 17.40 -26.21
C GLN A 659 20.46 16.72 -25.92
N PRO A 660 19.98 16.75 -24.66
CA PRO A 660 18.67 16.21 -24.32
C PRO A 660 17.55 16.97 -25.04
N TYR A 661 16.75 16.27 -25.83
CA TYR A 661 15.65 16.83 -26.61
C TYR A 661 14.33 16.76 -25.85
N ARG A 662 13.94 15.55 -25.40
CA ARG A 662 12.63 15.35 -24.74
C ARG A 662 12.60 14.13 -23.82
N ARG A 663 11.80 14.24 -22.75
CA ARG A 663 11.50 13.16 -21.80
C ARG A 663 10.08 12.63 -22.03
N TYR A 664 9.92 11.31 -22.02
CA TYR A 664 8.65 10.61 -22.17
C TYR A 664 8.33 9.76 -20.94
N ALA A 665 7.07 9.75 -20.56
CA ALA A 665 6.58 9.02 -19.41
C ALA A 665 6.61 7.50 -19.64
N PRO A 666 6.57 6.69 -18.56
CA PRO A 666 6.45 5.23 -18.63
C PRO A 666 5.39 4.71 -19.61
N LYS A 667 4.21 5.35 -19.62
CA LYS A 667 3.05 4.96 -20.44
C LYS A 667 3.14 5.42 -21.89
N ASP A 668 4.01 6.36 -22.23
CA ASP A 668 4.23 6.79 -23.61
C ASP A 668 4.94 5.64 -24.34
N GLY A 669 4.21 4.95 -25.22
CA GLY A 669 4.74 3.84 -25.99
C GLY A 669 5.82 4.33 -26.96
N PRO A 670 6.92 3.58 -27.18
CA PRO A 670 7.99 4.04 -28.07
C PRO A 670 7.53 4.51 -29.46
N LEU A 671 6.49 3.88 -30.04
CA LEU A 671 5.96 4.30 -31.33
C LEU A 671 5.13 5.60 -31.29
N SER A 672 4.63 6.04 -30.13
CA SER A 672 3.81 7.26 -30.05
C SER A 672 4.60 8.54 -30.28
N PHE A 673 5.93 8.48 -30.18
CA PHE A 673 6.86 9.59 -30.43
C PHE A 673 7.81 9.29 -31.60
N GLU A 674 7.41 8.40 -32.52
CA GLU A 674 8.20 8.07 -33.71
C GLU A 674 8.47 9.30 -34.59
N GLU A 675 7.54 10.25 -34.66
CA GLU A 675 7.72 11.50 -35.42
C GLU A 675 8.82 12.40 -34.84
N ASP A 676 8.97 12.46 -33.51
CA ASP A 676 10.07 13.18 -32.87
C ASP A 676 11.43 12.55 -33.23
N ILE A 677 11.50 11.21 -33.34
CA ILE A 677 12.71 10.50 -33.78
C ILE A 677 13.04 10.84 -35.24
N LYS A 678 12.05 10.77 -36.15
CA LYS A 678 12.25 11.10 -37.57
C LYS A 678 12.75 12.54 -37.74
N ALA A 679 12.13 13.48 -37.05
CA ALA A 679 12.52 14.89 -37.12
C ALA A 679 14.01 15.08 -36.76
N LEU A 680 14.51 14.40 -35.72
CA LEU A 680 15.93 14.46 -35.35
C LEU A 680 16.84 13.68 -36.31
N LEU A 681 16.34 12.62 -36.95
CA LEU A 681 17.11 11.88 -37.97
C LEU A 681 17.28 12.69 -39.25
N GLU A 682 16.29 13.50 -39.63
CA GLU A 682 16.32 14.39 -40.80
C GLU A 682 17.20 15.63 -40.61
N GLN A 683 17.42 16.05 -39.35
CA GLN A 683 18.35 17.14 -39.05
C GLN A 683 19.77 16.77 -39.48
N THR A 684 20.35 17.60 -40.36
CA THR A 684 21.77 17.51 -40.70
C THR A 684 22.58 18.05 -39.53
N GLN A 685 23.68 17.38 -39.19
CA GLN A 685 24.58 17.81 -38.13
C GLN A 685 25.00 19.26 -38.40
N SER A 686 24.65 20.18 -37.50
CA SER A 686 25.10 21.57 -37.59
C SER A 686 26.62 21.53 -37.51
N ALA A 687 27.30 21.97 -38.58
CA ALA A 687 28.75 22.16 -38.54
C ALA A 687 29.04 23.21 -37.46
N LEU A 688 29.60 22.76 -36.34
CA LEU A 688 30.23 23.62 -35.34
C LEU A 688 31.57 24.12 -35.88
#